data_AF-T0Y0L7-F1
#
_entry.id   AF-T0Y0L7-F1
#
_cell.length_a   1.000
_cell.length_b   1.000
_cell.length_c   1.000
_cell.angle_alpha   90.00
_cell.angle_beta   90.00
_cell.angle_gamma   90.00
#
_symmetry.space_group_name_H-M   'P 1'
#
loop_
_entity.id
_entity.type
_entity.pdbx_description
1 polymer ?
#
loop_
_entity_poly.entity_id
_entity_poly.type
_entity_poly.pdbx_seq_one_letter_code
_entity_poly.pdbx_strand_id
1 'polypeptide(L)'
;MIDPSSIEDYLATNGYKALETVLKTMTPEQVVEVVTRSGLRGRGGAGFPTGLKWKFTYQSQGDEKYVVCNADEGDPGAFMDRSVLEGDPHSVLEGMTIAAFAIGHAQKGYIYCRAEYPHAIKLLNRAIGQARERGFLGKNIFGTALSFDIEVKEGAGAYVCGEETALLASLMGDRGMPWPKPPFPAQKGVWGHPTVINNVETLANVPHIILGGAEWYASFGTEKTKGTKTFALTGKIKRTGLIEVAAGTTLKEIVYEIAGGMSGTKKFKAAQLGGPSGGCIPGNLIETPIDFESLISAGAIMGSGGIIVLDEANCIVDTAKYFMTFTKDESCGECTPCRDGTKVMLDMIERISEGRGEMKDLDDLVNLSTYVKANSLCGLGQAAPNPVLSTIRYFRNEYEDHIKRKKCVAQSCKEIVYAPCQHECPVGIDIPRYITHIFRGEFKEALDTIRERLPFPGIISRTCYRPCEGPCRRGDLDEPIAINGLKRFAYDWEYNQGIRPHYEPAANLGKKVAVIGSGPAGLTCAFYLGRMGYKVTVFEQYSVIGGMLAVGIPAYRLPRELLNWELGIFEGLPVTFKTNTALGRDFSLEDLFGEGYDAAFIGIGAHKPQKMGVKGEEHPVVQNGIEFLRKALLNEPVHVGKRLAVIGGGNVAIDVARSAIRLGAEKVTVFYRRTREEMPAHEFEVQEAEHEGIEFRFLLAPLEIRDRTDEDGTTETVIDFQVNTLSRDFDNSGRRKPVAVKGQIESIPVDTVVAAIGQTMDTSVFEKNGITFHKWGTVKVDPDTLMSESRPAVFAGGDNMTGPLDVIHSIRDGEQCAVFIDRYLKGNPDRTYPFHFPKVDNDPFVLGDVHRVPMPALPLPSRQGFAEVETGFTVQDAWIESTRCIRCELEGRVDPAERIEHQEMPEAPVFIHFNTVTGFEHRTPAIPG
;
A
#
# COMPACT_ATOMS: atom_id res chain seq x y z
N MET A 1 -19.59 12.50 -35.25
CA MET A 1 -20.29 12.54 -33.95
C MET A 1 -21.76 12.39 -34.29
N ILE A 2 -22.44 11.37 -33.76
CA ILE A 2 -23.86 11.07 -34.03
C ILE A 2 -24.67 11.78 -32.93
N ASP A 3 -25.73 12.50 -33.28
CA ASP A 3 -26.73 12.92 -32.29
C ASP A 3 -27.59 11.69 -31.90
N PRO A 4 -27.54 11.22 -30.64
CA PRO A 4 -28.29 10.03 -30.19
C PRO A 4 -29.81 10.17 -30.32
N SER A 5 -30.29 11.39 -30.53
CA SER A 5 -31.71 11.71 -30.67
C SER A 5 -32.18 11.80 -32.14
N SER A 6 -31.26 11.63 -33.10
CA SER A 6 -31.49 11.75 -34.54
C SER A 6 -31.31 10.40 -35.24
N ILE A 7 -32.41 9.83 -35.75
CA ILE A 7 -32.33 8.64 -36.61
C ILE A 7 -31.59 8.91 -37.93
N GLU A 8 -31.61 10.15 -38.43
CA GLU A 8 -30.91 10.51 -39.68
C GLU A 8 -29.40 10.38 -39.54
N ASP A 9 -28.86 10.75 -38.38
CA ASP A 9 -27.42 10.65 -38.11
C ASP A 9 -26.98 9.19 -38.08
N TYR A 10 -27.80 8.31 -37.49
CA TYR A 10 -27.56 6.87 -37.48
C TYR A 10 -27.58 6.30 -38.91
N LEU A 11 -28.59 6.66 -39.71
CA LEU A 11 -28.69 6.27 -41.11
C LEU A 11 -27.49 6.75 -41.95
N ALA A 12 -27.02 7.98 -41.71
CA ALA A 12 -25.85 8.53 -42.39
C ALA A 12 -24.57 7.71 -42.14
N THR A 13 -24.50 6.98 -41.03
CA THR A 13 -23.39 6.08 -40.69
C THR A 13 -23.61 4.61 -41.09
N ASN A 14 -24.51 4.34 -42.04
CA ASN A 14 -24.97 3.00 -42.45
C ASN A 14 -25.88 2.28 -41.44
N GLY A 15 -26.54 3.02 -40.54
CA GLY A 15 -27.55 2.43 -39.66
C GLY A 15 -28.67 1.74 -40.43
N TYR A 16 -29.20 0.64 -39.87
CA TYR A 16 -30.21 -0.24 -40.48
C TYR A 16 -29.80 -0.96 -41.77
N LYS A 17 -28.58 -0.76 -42.27
CA LYS A 17 -28.06 -1.45 -43.46
C LYS A 17 -27.73 -2.92 -43.17
N ALA A 18 -27.33 -3.24 -41.93
CA ALA A 18 -27.09 -4.61 -41.54
C ALA A 18 -28.40 -5.39 -41.51
N LEU A 19 -29.44 -4.78 -40.95
CA LEU A 19 -30.80 -5.32 -40.95
C LEU A 19 -31.35 -5.49 -42.37
N GLU A 20 -31.20 -4.50 -43.25
CA GLU A 20 -31.59 -4.62 -44.66
C GLU A 20 -30.89 -5.80 -45.34
N THR A 21 -29.58 -5.95 -45.12
CA THR A 21 -28.79 -7.05 -45.68
C THR A 21 -29.31 -8.39 -45.20
N VAL A 22 -29.44 -8.56 -43.88
CA VAL A 22 -29.94 -9.79 -43.26
C VAL A 22 -31.29 -10.21 -43.83
N LEU A 23 -32.24 -9.28 -43.92
CA LEU A 23 -33.60 -9.59 -44.35
C LEU A 23 -33.73 -9.87 -45.85
N LYS A 24 -32.83 -9.34 -46.68
CA LYS A 24 -32.89 -9.51 -48.14
C LYS A 24 -32.03 -10.65 -48.66
N THR A 25 -30.93 -10.99 -47.97
CA THR A 25 -29.91 -11.88 -48.54
C THR A 25 -29.56 -13.08 -47.67
N MET A 26 -30.00 -13.15 -46.41
CA MET A 26 -29.60 -14.20 -45.47
C MET A 26 -30.80 -15.00 -44.95
N THR A 27 -30.58 -16.27 -44.63
CA THR A 27 -31.52 -17.07 -43.82
C THR A 27 -31.21 -16.92 -42.33
N PRO A 28 -32.16 -17.20 -41.42
CA PRO A 28 -31.91 -17.17 -39.97
C PRO A 28 -30.69 -18.00 -39.55
N GLU A 29 -30.49 -19.19 -40.13
CA GLU A 29 -29.33 -20.04 -39.86
C GLU A 29 -28.01 -19.41 -40.29
N GLN A 30 -27.99 -18.72 -41.43
CA GLN A 30 -26.79 -18.02 -41.89
C GLN A 30 -26.41 -16.87 -40.94
N VAL A 31 -27.40 -16.16 -40.41
CA VAL A 31 -27.17 -15.11 -39.40
C VAL A 31 -26.57 -15.73 -38.13
N VAL A 32 -27.15 -16.83 -37.64
CA VAL A 32 -26.63 -17.58 -36.49
C VAL A 32 -25.20 -18.08 -36.75
N GLU A 33 -24.90 -18.55 -37.97
CA GLU A 33 -23.56 -18.99 -38.36
C GLU A 33 -22.55 -17.83 -38.33
N VAL A 34 -22.89 -16.67 -38.91
CA VAL A 34 -22.02 -15.48 -38.92
C VAL A 34 -21.71 -15.04 -37.48
N VAL A 35 -22.72 -14.94 -36.62
CA VAL A 35 -22.51 -14.58 -35.20
C VAL A 35 -21.69 -15.65 -34.47
N THR A 36 -21.89 -16.93 -34.77
CA THR A 36 -21.09 -18.02 -34.19
C THR A 36 -19.62 -17.94 -34.62
N ARG A 37 -19.36 -17.75 -35.91
CA ARG A 37 -18.00 -17.63 -36.49
C ARG A 37 -17.27 -16.39 -36.02
N SER A 38 -17.99 -15.31 -35.72
CA SER A 38 -17.39 -14.09 -35.15
C SER A 38 -16.74 -14.34 -33.77
N GLY A 39 -17.17 -15.40 -33.07
CA GLY A 39 -16.72 -15.67 -31.71
C GLY A 39 -17.29 -14.70 -30.67
N LEU A 40 -18.37 -13.95 -30.99
CA LEU A 40 -19.04 -13.06 -30.04
C LEU A 40 -19.52 -13.83 -28.80
N ARG A 41 -18.95 -13.48 -27.67
CA ARG A 41 -19.38 -13.92 -26.34
C ARG A 41 -20.22 -12.84 -25.68
N GLY A 42 -21.23 -13.24 -24.90
CA GLY A 42 -22.11 -12.32 -24.21
C GLY A 42 -21.34 -11.36 -23.29
N ARG A 43 -21.66 -10.07 -23.40
CA ARG A 43 -20.94 -8.97 -22.73
C ARG A 43 -21.47 -8.61 -21.33
N GLY A 44 -22.61 -9.16 -20.93
CA GLY A 44 -23.18 -9.00 -19.58
C GLY A 44 -22.56 -9.90 -18.50
N GLY A 45 -21.27 -10.24 -18.60
CA GLY A 45 -20.55 -11.00 -17.56
C GLY A 45 -20.36 -12.49 -17.78
N ALA A 46 -21.40 -13.25 -18.13
CA ALA A 46 -21.30 -14.72 -18.22
C ALA A 46 -20.41 -15.24 -19.37
N GLY A 47 -20.20 -14.44 -20.42
CA GLY A 47 -19.34 -14.81 -21.54
C GLY A 47 -19.83 -16.03 -22.35
N PHE A 48 -21.13 -16.35 -22.32
CA PHE A 48 -21.67 -17.47 -23.11
C PHE A 48 -21.64 -17.14 -24.62
N PRO A 49 -21.31 -18.08 -25.52
CA PRO A 49 -21.30 -17.82 -26.96
C PRO A 49 -22.68 -17.42 -27.50
N THR A 50 -22.80 -16.19 -28.02
CA THR A 50 -24.09 -15.60 -28.43
C THR A 50 -24.73 -16.38 -29.58
N GLY A 51 -23.96 -16.79 -30.58
CA GLY A 51 -24.47 -17.58 -31.71
C GLY A 51 -25.06 -18.92 -31.28
N LEU A 52 -24.44 -19.60 -30.31
CA LEU A 52 -24.98 -20.85 -29.76
C LEU A 52 -26.29 -20.61 -28.99
N LYS A 53 -26.38 -19.51 -28.25
CA LYS A 53 -27.60 -19.10 -27.54
C LYS A 53 -28.76 -18.87 -28.52
N TRP A 54 -28.48 -18.21 -29.65
CA TRP A 54 -29.46 -17.97 -30.70
C TRP A 54 -29.87 -19.28 -31.38
N LYS A 55 -28.91 -20.17 -31.66
CA LYS A 55 -29.17 -21.51 -32.21
C LYS A 55 -30.13 -22.32 -31.34
N PHE A 56 -29.93 -22.36 -30.03
CA PHE A 56 -30.82 -23.09 -29.12
C PHE A 56 -32.23 -22.53 -29.09
N THR A 57 -32.37 -21.20 -29.17
CA THR A 57 -33.69 -20.55 -29.20
C THR A 57 -34.38 -20.78 -30.56
N TYR A 58 -33.62 -20.76 -31.66
CA TYR A 58 -34.11 -21.09 -32.99
C TYR A 58 -34.68 -22.50 -33.06
N GLN A 59 -33.96 -23.47 -32.50
CA GLN A 59 -34.35 -24.90 -32.50
C GLN A 59 -35.48 -25.25 -31.53
N SER A 60 -35.82 -24.36 -30.60
CA SER A 60 -36.88 -24.62 -29.61
C SER A 60 -38.27 -24.47 -30.23
N GLN A 61 -39.17 -25.40 -29.87
CA GLN A 61 -40.55 -25.44 -30.36
C GLN A 61 -41.40 -24.35 -29.69
N GLY A 62 -42.20 -23.63 -30.48
CA GLY A 62 -43.12 -22.61 -30.01
C GLY A 62 -43.57 -21.67 -31.14
N ASP A 63 -44.86 -21.36 -31.17
CA ASP A 63 -45.46 -20.48 -32.20
C ASP A 63 -45.14 -18.99 -31.98
N GLU A 64 -44.79 -18.64 -30.74
CA GLU A 64 -44.33 -17.30 -30.35
C GLU A 64 -42.95 -17.38 -29.72
N LYS A 65 -42.12 -16.37 -30.02
CA LYS A 65 -40.77 -16.21 -29.46
C LYS A 65 -40.52 -14.76 -29.08
N TYR A 66 -39.65 -14.56 -28.09
CA TYR A 66 -39.34 -13.24 -27.54
C TYR A 66 -37.84 -12.94 -27.57
N VAL A 67 -37.52 -11.66 -27.77
CA VAL A 67 -36.17 -11.11 -27.62
C VAL A 67 -36.16 -10.14 -26.44
N VAL A 68 -35.27 -10.36 -25.48
CA VAL A 68 -35.12 -9.47 -24.32
C VAL A 68 -33.73 -8.85 -24.32
N CYS A 69 -33.67 -7.52 -24.31
CA CYS A 69 -32.46 -6.78 -24.04
C CYS A 69 -32.34 -6.54 -22.53
N ASN A 70 -31.27 -7.06 -21.95
CA ASN A 70 -30.90 -6.80 -20.56
C ASN A 70 -30.11 -5.48 -20.51
N ALA A 71 -30.80 -4.42 -20.10
CA ALA A 71 -30.28 -3.08 -19.86
C ALA A 71 -30.28 -2.73 -18.34
N ASP A 72 -30.24 -3.75 -17.49
CA ASP A 72 -30.13 -3.61 -16.03
C ASP A 72 -28.66 -3.68 -15.59
N GLU A 73 -27.96 -2.56 -15.76
CA GLU A 73 -26.55 -2.41 -15.37
C GLU A 73 -26.48 -1.92 -13.92
N GLY A 74 -26.54 -2.85 -12.96
CA GLY A 74 -26.53 -2.54 -11.52
C GLY A 74 -25.15 -2.56 -10.84
N ASP A 75 -24.08 -2.88 -11.57
CA ASP A 75 -22.72 -2.94 -11.02
C ASP A 75 -22.21 -1.54 -10.60
N PRO A 76 -21.77 -1.33 -9.35
CA PRO A 76 -21.08 -0.13 -8.90
C PRO A 76 -19.86 0.19 -9.78
N GLY A 77 -19.85 1.40 -10.34
CA GLY A 77 -18.77 1.88 -11.20
C GLY A 77 -18.86 1.41 -12.67
N ALA A 78 -19.87 0.62 -13.05
CA ALA A 78 -20.17 0.26 -14.43
C ALA A 78 -21.21 1.23 -15.02
N PHE A 79 -20.93 1.76 -16.21
CA PHE A 79 -21.83 2.66 -16.96
C PHE A 79 -21.63 2.56 -18.48
N MET A 80 -21.23 1.37 -18.95
CA MET A 80 -20.93 1.09 -20.36
C MET A 80 -22.23 0.94 -21.14
N ASP A 81 -23.16 0.14 -20.63
CA ASP A 81 -24.45 -0.08 -21.28
C ASP A 81 -25.24 1.22 -21.30
N ARG A 82 -25.22 1.98 -20.18
CA ARG A 82 -25.78 3.33 -20.13
C ARG A 82 -25.28 4.21 -21.28
N SER A 83 -23.97 4.19 -21.51
CA SER A 83 -23.34 5.05 -22.53
C SER A 83 -23.73 4.65 -23.94
N VAL A 84 -23.95 3.36 -24.20
CA VAL A 84 -24.51 2.90 -25.49
C VAL A 84 -25.97 3.34 -25.63
N LEU A 85 -26.79 3.18 -24.59
CA LEU A 85 -28.21 3.58 -24.65
C LEU A 85 -28.41 5.09 -24.79
N GLU A 86 -27.55 5.89 -24.17
CA GLU A 86 -27.59 7.35 -24.25
C GLU A 86 -26.87 7.91 -25.50
N GLY A 87 -25.92 7.16 -26.07
CA GLY A 87 -25.08 7.61 -27.19
C GLY A 87 -25.47 7.06 -28.57
N ASP A 88 -25.97 5.82 -28.64
CA ASP A 88 -26.41 5.16 -29.88
C ASP A 88 -27.51 4.11 -29.61
N PRO A 89 -28.73 4.54 -29.24
CA PRO A 89 -29.82 3.62 -28.97
C PRO A 89 -30.26 2.83 -30.22
N HIS A 90 -30.09 3.38 -31.42
CA HIS A 90 -30.52 2.72 -32.66
C HIS A 90 -29.70 1.47 -32.97
N SER A 91 -28.41 1.42 -32.64
CA SER A 91 -27.58 0.21 -32.76
C SER A 91 -28.15 -0.98 -31.98
N VAL A 92 -28.70 -0.73 -30.79
CA VAL A 92 -29.34 -1.75 -29.95
C VAL A 92 -30.64 -2.23 -30.59
N LEU A 93 -31.47 -1.31 -31.10
CA LEU A 93 -32.73 -1.64 -31.77
C LEU A 93 -32.50 -2.46 -33.05
N GLU A 94 -31.49 -2.09 -33.85
CA GLU A 94 -31.10 -2.84 -35.05
C GLU A 94 -30.63 -4.25 -34.67
N GLY A 95 -29.74 -4.37 -33.67
CA GLY A 95 -29.27 -5.66 -33.16
C GLY A 95 -30.39 -6.55 -32.62
N MET A 96 -31.36 -5.99 -31.90
CA MET A 96 -32.55 -6.71 -31.43
C MET A 96 -33.41 -7.23 -32.59
N THR A 97 -33.58 -6.43 -33.63
CA THR A 97 -34.39 -6.81 -34.80
C THR A 97 -33.71 -7.90 -35.62
N ILE A 98 -32.38 -7.86 -35.74
CA ILE A 98 -31.59 -8.94 -36.35
C ILE A 98 -31.71 -10.22 -35.51
N ALA A 99 -31.62 -10.12 -34.17
CA ALA A 99 -31.80 -11.26 -33.29
C ALA A 99 -33.21 -11.88 -33.42
N ALA A 100 -34.25 -11.05 -33.55
CA ALA A 100 -35.63 -11.49 -33.75
C ALA A 100 -35.80 -12.31 -35.02
N PHE A 101 -35.16 -11.88 -36.12
CA PHE A 101 -35.09 -12.66 -37.35
C PHE A 101 -34.35 -13.99 -37.14
N ALA A 102 -33.15 -13.93 -36.54
CA ALA A 102 -32.26 -15.09 -36.38
C ALA A 102 -32.84 -16.23 -35.54
N ILE A 103 -33.70 -15.93 -34.56
CA ILE A 103 -34.34 -16.96 -33.71
C ILE A 103 -35.63 -17.54 -34.29
N GLY A 104 -35.99 -17.18 -35.53
CA GLY A 104 -37.17 -17.70 -36.22
C GLY A 104 -38.38 -16.79 -36.10
N HIS A 105 -38.20 -15.50 -36.41
CA HIS A 105 -39.24 -14.47 -36.49
C HIS A 105 -39.99 -14.21 -35.18
N ALA A 106 -39.27 -13.82 -34.12
CA ALA A 106 -39.89 -13.29 -32.92
C ALA A 106 -40.76 -12.06 -33.25
N GLN A 107 -41.95 -12.01 -32.65
CA GLN A 107 -42.92 -10.95 -32.93
C GLN A 107 -42.80 -9.76 -31.99
N LYS A 108 -42.25 -9.98 -30.79
CA LYS A 108 -42.17 -8.96 -29.74
C LYS A 108 -40.86 -9.00 -28.98
N GLY A 109 -40.32 -7.81 -28.71
CA GLY A 109 -39.12 -7.59 -27.94
C GLY A 109 -39.37 -6.71 -26.72
N TYR A 110 -38.56 -6.91 -25.69
CA TYR A 110 -38.56 -6.08 -24.49
C TYR A 110 -37.16 -5.58 -24.16
N ILE A 111 -37.03 -4.30 -23.82
CA ILE A 111 -35.83 -3.74 -23.20
C ILE A 111 -36.13 -3.58 -21.72
N TYR A 112 -35.53 -4.43 -20.89
CA TYR A 112 -35.64 -4.29 -19.44
C TYR A 112 -34.55 -3.33 -18.97
N CYS A 113 -34.92 -2.09 -18.67
CA CYS A 113 -34.00 -1.00 -18.31
C CYS A 113 -34.27 -0.52 -16.89
N ARG A 114 -33.22 -0.29 -16.12
CA ARG A 114 -33.35 0.18 -14.74
C ARG A 114 -33.97 1.58 -14.65
N ALA A 115 -34.86 1.80 -13.69
CA ALA A 115 -35.53 3.10 -13.50
C ALA A 115 -34.55 4.23 -13.14
N GLU A 116 -33.35 3.92 -12.63
CA GLU A 116 -32.33 4.93 -12.33
C GLU A 116 -31.69 5.55 -13.59
N TYR A 117 -32.04 5.09 -14.80
CA TYR A 117 -31.59 5.66 -16.08
C TYR A 117 -32.71 6.41 -16.83
N PRO A 118 -33.30 7.49 -16.26
CA PRO A 118 -34.43 8.18 -16.88
C PRO A 118 -34.07 8.83 -18.22
N HIS A 119 -32.82 9.23 -18.41
CA HIS A 119 -32.36 9.80 -19.69
C HIS A 119 -32.28 8.74 -20.79
N ALA A 120 -31.68 7.58 -20.50
CA ALA A 120 -31.63 6.45 -21.42
C ALA A 120 -33.04 5.97 -21.81
N ILE A 121 -33.96 5.85 -20.83
CA ILE A 121 -35.36 5.47 -21.10
C ILE A 121 -36.04 6.46 -22.05
N LYS A 122 -35.84 7.77 -21.84
CA LYS A 122 -36.38 8.81 -22.71
C LYS A 122 -35.84 8.70 -24.14
N LEU A 123 -34.53 8.49 -24.30
CA LEU A 123 -33.89 8.35 -25.60
C LEU A 123 -34.31 7.06 -26.31
N LEU A 124 -34.38 5.94 -25.59
CA LEU A 124 -34.88 4.67 -26.12
C LEU A 124 -36.31 4.78 -26.64
N ASN A 125 -37.23 5.35 -25.85
CA ASN A 125 -38.61 5.54 -26.30
C ASN A 125 -38.71 6.44 -27.55
N ARG A 126 -37.87 7.48 -27.63
CA ARG A 126 -37.77 8.32 -28.82
C ARG A 126 -37.25 7.55 -30.04
N ALA A 127 -36.16 6.81 -29.88
CA ALA A 127 -35.56 5.99 -30.94
C ALA A 127 -36.51 4.90 -31.44
N ILE A 128 -37.25 4.25 -30.54
CA ILE A 128 -38.31 3.28 -30.88
C ILE A 128 -39.41 3.97 -31.69
N GLY A 129 -39.86 5.16 -31.29
CA GLY A 129 -40.84 5.96 -32.04
C GLY A 129 -40.35 6.27 -33.46
N GLN A 130 -39.11 6.77 -33.59
CA GLN A 130 -38.50 7.08 -34.89
C GLN A 130 -38.34 5.83 -35.78
N ALA A 131 -37.93 4.70 -35.20
CA ALA A 131 -37.78 3.44 -35.93
C ALA A 131 -39.13 2.90 -36.43
N ARG A 132 -40.22 3.07 -35.65
CA ARG A 132 -41.59 2.75 -36.08
C ARG A 132 -42.05 3.65 -37.22
N GLU A 133 -41.84 4.97 -37.12
CA GLU A 133 -42.21 5.94 -38.16
C GLU A 133 -41.50 5.66 -39.50
N ARG A 134 -40.24 5.24 -39.45
CA ARG A 134 -39.43 4.88 -40.63
C ARG A 134 -39.63 3.43 -41.11
N GLY A 135 -40.45 2.64 -40.41
CA GLY A 135 -40.76 1.26 -40.81
C GLY A 135 -39.65 0.23 -40.53
N PHE A 136 -38.68 0.56 -39.66
CA PHE A 136 -37.67 -0.38 -39.17
C PHE A 136 -38.16 -1.23 -38.00
N LEU A 137 -39.26 -0.82 -37.35
CA LEU A 137 -40.04 -1.61 -36.38
C LEU A 137 -41.51 -1.59 -36.78
N GLY A 138 -42.24 -2.67 -36.46
CA GLY A 138 -43.66 -2.82 -36.78
C GLY A 138 -43.93 -4.01 -37.70
N LYS A 139 -44.89 -3.86 -38.61
CA LYS A 139 -45.34 -4.94 -39.51
C LYS A 139 -44.57 -4.94 -40.82
N ASN A 140 -44.25 -6.14 -41.32
CA ASN A 140 -43.61 -6.36 -42.62
C ASN A 140 -42.38 -5.47 -42.87
N ILE A 141 -41.39 -5.56 -41.97
CA ILE A 141 -40.19 -4.73 -41.98
C ILE A 141 -39.44 -4.92 -43.32
N PHE A 142 -39.10 -3.82 -43.99
CA PHE A 142 -38.56 -3.78 -45.36
C PHE A 142 -39.42 -4.54 -46.42
N GLY A 143 -40.72 -4.72 -46.18
CA GLY A 143 -41.61 -5.48 -47.05
C GLY A 143 -41.41 -7.00 -46.98
N THR A 144 -40.70 -7.50 -45.97
CA THR A 144 -40.48 -8.93 -45.72
C THR A 144 -41.57 -9.53 -44.82
N ALA A 145 -41.51 -10.85 -44.57
CA ALA A 145 -42.43 -11.52 -43.65
C ALA A 145 -42.17 -11.21 -42.16
N LEU A 146 -41.04 -10.57 -41.81
CA LEU A 146 -40.74 -10.25 -40.43
C LEU A 146 -41.63 -9.10 -39.94
N SER A 147 -42.33 -9.32 -38.82
CA SER A 147 -42.99 -8.28 -38.05
C SER A 147 -42.45 -8.33 -36.63
N PHE A 148 -41.89 -7.23 -36.13
CA PHE A 148 -41.25 -7.16 -34.81
C PHE A 148 -41.42 -5.77 -34.22
N ASP A 149 -41.81 -5.71 -32.95
CA ASP A 149 -41.94 -4.44 -32.22
C ASP A 149 -41.35 -4.55 -30.81
N ILE A 150 -40.92 -3.41 -30.24
CA ILE A 150 -40.17 -3.34 -28.99
C ILE A 150 -40.88 -2.47 -27.96
N GLU A 151 -40.92 -2.92 -26.72
CA GLU A 151 -41.38 -2.14 -25.56
C GLU A 151 -40.26 -2.00 -24.51
N VAL A 152 -40.19 -0.83 -23.87
CA VAL A 152 -39.33 -0.63 -22.70
C VAL A 152 -40.11 -1.05 -21.44
N LYS A 153 -39.47 -1.83 -20.58
CA LYS A 153 -39.95 -2.17 -19.23
C LYS A 153 -38.97 -1.59 -18.22
N GLU A 154 -39.48 -0.76 -17.33
CA GLU A 154 -38.71 -0.11 -16.28
C GLU A 154 -38.56 -1.07 -15.08
N GLY A 155 -37.33 -1.32 -14.66
CA GLY A 155 -37.00 -2.07 -13.45
C GLY A 155 -37.15 -1.22 -12.19
N ALA A 156 -37.08 -1.85 -11.02
CA ALA A 156 -37.27 -1.17 -9.72
C ALA A 156 -35.97 -1.02 -8.88
N GLY A 157 -34.80 -1.05 -9.54
CA GLY A 157 -33.52 -0.78 -8.87
C GLY A 157 -32.92 -1.93 -8.07
N ALA A 158 -33.14 -3.18 -8.47
CA ALA A 158 -32.59 -4.36 -7.80
C ALA A 158 -31.50 -5.03 -8.65
N TYR A 159 -30.26 -5.11 -8.15
CA TYR A 159 -29.11 -5.65 -8.91
C TYR A 159 -29.32 -7.09 -9.38
N VAL A 160 -29.99 -7.92 -8.57
CA VAL A 160 -30.30 -9.30 -8.92
C VAL A 160 -31.14 -9.43 -10.20
N CYS A 161 -31.92 -8.41 -10.56
CA CYS A 161 -32.70 -8.39 -11.80
C CYS A 161 -31.83 -8.26 -13.06
N GLY A 162 -30.51 -8.05 -12.92
CA GLY A 162 -29.56 -8.21 -14.02
C GLY A 162 -29.25 -9.67 -14.33
N GLU A 163 -29.56 -10.61 -13.44
CA GLU A 163 -29.46 -12.05 -13.71
C GLU A 163 -30.58 -12.49 -14.67
N GLU A 164 -30.23 -13.29 -15.67
CA GLU A 164 -31.08 -13.65 -16.78
C GLU A 164 -32.50 -14.12 -16.40
N THR A 165 -32.63 -15.01 -15.42
CA THR A 165 -33.93 -15.57 -15.01
C THR A 165 -34.67 -14.66 -14.03
N ALA A 166 -33.96 -14.01 -13.11
CA ALA A 166 -34.55 -13.00 -12.24
C ALA A 166 -35.13 -11.83 -13.04
N LEU A 167 -34.43 -11.39 -14.11
CA LEU A 167 -34.89 -10.37 -15.05
C LEU A 167 -36.23 -10.75 -15.66
N LEU A 168 -36.33 -11.98 -16.18
CA LEU A 168 -37.55 -12.46 -16.80
C LEU A 168 -38.72 -12.54 -15.81
N ALA A 169 -38.48 -13.00 -14.58
CA ALA A 169 -39.50 -13.02 -13.54
C ALA A 169 -40.03 -11.60 -13.27
N SER A 170 -39.12 -10.65 -13.07
CA SER A 170 -39.45 -9.23 -12.88
C SER A 170 -40.24 -8.65 -14.07
N LEU A 171 -39.81 -8.94 -15.30
CA LEU A 171 -40.48 -8.51 -16.52
C LEU A 171 -41.92 -9.03 -16.63
N MET A 172 -42.18 -10.25 -16.14
CA MET A 172 -43.52 -10.85 -16.13
C MET A 172 -44.41 -10.34 -14.99
N GLY A 173 -43.87 -9.51 -14.08
CA GLY A 173 -44.58 -8.96 -12.92
C GLY A 173 -44.42 -9.74 -11.63
N ASP A 174 -43.58 -10.79 -11.62
CA ASP A 174 -43.22 -11.53 -10.41
C ASP A 174 -42.07 -10.84 -9.67
N ARG A 175 -41.73 -11.32 -8.47
CA ARG A 175 -40.50 -10.90 -7.79
C ARG A 175 -39.30 -11.35 -8.62
N GLY A 176 -38.27 -10.49 -8.73
CA GLY A 176 -37.01 -10.77 -9.43
C GLY A 176 -36.15 -11.85 -8.75
N MET A 177 -36.65 -13.08 -8.74
CA MET A 177 -36.01 -14.26 -8.16
C MET A 177 -35.66 -15.24 -9.27
N PRO A 178 -34.42 -15.76 -9.30
CA PRO A 178 -34.01 -16.73 -10.31
C PRO A 178 -34.70 -18.08 -10.07
N TRP A 179 -34.88 -18.87 -11.13
CA TRP A 179 -35.39 -20.24 -11.04
C TRP A 179 -34.33 -21.27 -11.48
N PRO A 180 -34.44 -22.53 -11.01
CA PRO A 180 -33.51 -23.60 -11.42
C PRO A 180 -33.53 -23.86 -12.93
N LYS A 181 -32.33 -23.95 -13.53
CA LYS A 181 -32.14 -24.39 -14.92
C LYS A 181 -31.76 -25.89 -14.88
N PRO A 182 -32.40 -26.78 -15.68
CA PRO A 182 -33.50 -26.56 -16.63
C PRO A 182 -34.89 -26.33 -15.99
N PRO A 183 -35.85 -25.69 -16.71
CA PRO A 183 -35.78 -25.32 -18.14
C PRO A 183 -34.98 -24.03 -18.38
N PHE A 184 -34.24 -24.00 -19.49
CA PHE A 184 -33.50 -22.79 -19.91
C PHE A 184 -34.42 -21.78 -20.61
N PRO A 185 -34.14 -20.46 -20.52
CA PRO A 185 -34.94 -19.43 -21.19
C PRO A 185 -35.12 -19.64 -22.69
N ALA A 186 -34.10 -20.18 -23.36
CA ALA A 186 -34.15 -20.52 -24.79
C ALA A 186 -35.28 -21.52 -25.12
N GLN A 187 -35.71 -22.33 -24.15
CA GLN A 187 -36.80 -23.31 -24.27
C GLN A 187 -38.10 -22.78 -23.67
N LYS A 188 -38.03 -22.23 -22.45
CA LYS A 188 -39.16 -21.65 -21.72
C LYS A 188 -38.68 -20.42 -20.96
N GLY A 189 -39.01 -19.24 -21.48
CA GLY A 189 -38.71 -17.94 -20.89
C GLY A 189 -39.99 -17.16 -20.62
N VAL A 190 -40.13 -16.00 -21.26
CA VAL A 190 -41.26 -15.08 -21.11
C VAL A 190 -42.58 -15.80 -21.39
N TRP A 191 -43.46 -15.83 -20.38
CA TRP A 191 -44.75 -16.53 -20.38
C TRP A 191 -44.69 -17.98 -20.88
N GLY A 192 -43.57 -18.67 -20.66
CA GLY A 192 -43.36 -20.06 -21.07
C GLY A 192 -42.91 -20.24 -22.53
N HIS A 193 -42.70 -19.17 -23.28
CA HIS A 193 -42.27 -19.20 -24.67
C HIS A 193 -40.74 -19.12 -24.83
N PRO A 194 -40.16 -19.72 -25.90
CA PRO A 194 -38.74 -19.60 -26.21
C PRO A 194 -38.29 -18.13 -26.23
N THR A 195 -37.31 -17.79 -25.39
CA THR A 195 -36.84 -16.41 -25.24
C THR A 195 -35.32 -16.36 -25.31
N VAL A 196 -34.80 -15.43 -26.11
CA VAL A 196 -33.37 -15.08 -26.08
C VAL A 196 -33.17 -13.79 -25.30
N ILE A 197 -32.22 -13.80 -24.36
CA ILE A 197 -31.85 -12.61 -23.59
C ILE A 197 -30.41 -12.22 -23.95
N ASN A 198 -30.17 -10.97 -24.29
CA ASN A 198 -28.83 -10.46 -24.59
C ASN A 198 -28.60 -9.11 -23.91
N ASN A 199 -27.37 -8.87 -23.48
CA ASN A 199 -26.95 -7.58 -22.92
C ASN A 199 -26.84 -6.51 -24.02
N VAL A 200 -26.97 -5.23 -23.65
CA VAL A 200 -26.93 -4.05 -24.55
C VAL A 200 -25.69 -4.07 -25.45
N GLU A 201 -24.47 -4.12 -24.88
CA GLU A 201 -23.22 -4.14 -25.65
C GLU A 201 -23.16 -5.34 -26.61
N THR A 202 -23.74 -6.48 -26.23
CA THR A 202 -23.80 -7.67 -27.10
C THR A 202 -24.63 -7.41 -28.36
N LEU A 203 -25.77 -6.74 -28.21
CA LEU A 203 -26.69 -6.43 -29.32
C LEU A 203 -26.13 -5.32 -30.20
N ALA A 204 -25.54 -4.29 -29.60
CA ALA A 204 -24.92 -3.18 -30.34
C ALA A 204 -23.76 -3.63 -31.25
N ASN A 205 -23.07 -4.72 -30.91
CA ASN A 205 -22.01 -5.28 -31.75
C ASN A 205 -22.53 -6.05 -32.99
N VAL A 206 -23.79 -6.51 -32.99
CA VAL A 206 -24.32 -7.38 -34.05
C VAL A 206 -24.34 -6.69 -35.43
N PRO A 207 -24.87 -5.46 -35.59
CA PRO A 207 -24.87 -4.79 -36.89
C PRO A 207 -23.46 -4.66 -37.49
N HIS A 208 -22.47 -4.33 -36.66
CA HIS A 208 -21.07 -4.22 -37.08
C HIS A 208 -20.48 -5.56 -37.54
N ILE A 209 -20.79 -6.66 -36.85
CA ILE A 209 -20.35 -8.01 -37.24
C ILE A 209 -20.95 -8.41 -38.59
N ILE A 210 -22.22 -8.09 -38.84
CA ILE A 210 -22.89 -8.41 -40.11
C ILE A 210 -22.27 -7.62 -41.27
N LEU A 211 -22.03 -6.32 -41.08
CA LEU A 211 -21.48 -5.46 -42.15
C LEU A 211 -19.98 -5.68 -42.39
N GLY A 212 -19.21 -5.89 -41.33
CA GLY A 212 -17.76 -6.11 -41.40
C GLY A 212 -17.36 -7.55 -41.68
N GLY A 213 -18.26 -8.51 -41.44
CA GLY A 213 -17.99 -9.93 -41.51
C GLY A 213 -17.47 -10.52 -40.19
N ALA A 214 -17.66 -11.83 -40.02
CA ALA A 214 -17.25 -12.55 -38.82
C ALA A 214 -15.73 -12.47 -38.57
N GLU A 215 -14.95 -12.55 -39.64
CA GLU A 215 -13.49 -12.57 -39.65
C GLU A 215 -12.91 -11.22 -39.24
N TRP A 216 -13.56 -10.12 -39.62
CA TRP A 216 -13.17 -8.79 -39.19
C TRP A 216 -13.28 -8.67 -37.67
N TYR A 217 -14.42 -9.06 -37.09
CA TYR A 217 -14.60 -9.02 -35.64
C TYR A 217 -13.65 -9.99 -34.91
N ALA A 218 -13.44 -11.19 -35.46
CA ALA A 218 -12.52 -12.19 -34.91
C ALA A 218 -11.04 -11.84 -35.07
N SER A 219 -10.70 -10.82 -35.88
CA SER A 219 -9.34 -10.29 -36.00
C SER A 219 -8.90 -9.49 -34.77
N PHE A 220 -9.87 -8.98 -34.00
CA PHE A 220 -9.62 -8.39 -32.69
C PHE A 220 -9.68 -9.47 -31.60
N GLY A 221 -8.91 -9.29 -30.54
CA GLY A 221 -8.93 -10.18 -29.39
C GLY A 221 -7.83 -11.24 -29.40
N THR A 222 -7.97 -12.23 -28.53
CA THR A 222 -7.09 -13.41 -28.44
C THR A 222 -7.63 -14.58 -29.25
N GLU A 223 -6.97 -15.74 -29.23
CA GLU A 223 -7.49 -16.95 -29.87
C GLU A 223 -8.87 -17.37 -29.32
N LYS A 224 -9.06 -17.23 -28.01
CA LYS A 224 -10.26 -17.72 -27.28
C LYS A 224 -11.30 -16.65 -26.98
N THR A 225 -10.88 -15.39 -26.90
CA THR A 225 -11.77 -14.25 -26.65
C THR A 225 -11.66 -13.25 -27.79
N LYS A 226 -12.68 -13.24 -28.66
CA LYS A 226 -12.74 -12.39 -29.85
C LYS A 226 -13.38 -11.03 -29.59
N GLY A 227 -13.04 -10.06 -30.44
CA GLY A 227 -13.62 -8.73 -30.46
C GLY A 227 -13.02 -7.76 -29.43
N THR A 228 -13.71 -6.63 -29.29
CA THR A 228 -13.42 -5.59 -28.29
C THR A 228 -14.32 -5.73 -27.06
N LYS A 229 -13.97 -5.02 -26.00
CA LYS A 229 -14.78 -4.87 -24.79
C LYS A 229 -14.64 -3.45 -24.26
N THR A 230 -15.77 -2.88 -23.83
CA THR A 230 -15.80 -1.60 -23.14
C THR A 230 -15.56 -1.80 -21.64
N PHE A 231 -14.74 -0.94 -21.02
CA PHE A 231 -14.52 -0.92 -19.58
C PHE A 231 -14.76 0.46 -18.99
N ALA A 232 -15.36 0.50 -17.81
CA ALA A 232 -15.46 1.68 -16.98
C ALA A 232 -14.31 1.68 -15.97
N LEU A 233 -13.38 2.62 -16.14
CA LEU A 233 -12.15 2.70 -15.38
C LEU A 233 -12.24 3.76 -14.28
N THR A 234 -12.06 3.33 -13.03
CA THR A 234 -12.19 4.17 -11.82
C THR A 234 -11.09 3.85 -10.80
N GLY A 235 -11.05 4.62 -9.69
CA GLY A 235 -10.08 4.39 -8.60
C GLY A 235 -8.87 5.33 -8.64
N LYS A 236 -7.71 4.84 -8.17
CA LYS A 236 -6.50 5.62 -7.89
C LYS A 236 -5.61 5.84 -9.12
N ILE A 237 -6.15 6.52 -10.14
CA ILE A 237 -5.53 6.73 -11.45
C ILE A 237 -5.71 8.17 -11.94
N LYS A 238 -4.89 8.62 -12.89
CA LYS A 238 -4.95 10.00 -13.40
C LYS A 238 -6.15 10.28 -14.29
N ARG A 239 -6.57 9.33 -15.12
CA ARG A 239 -7.69 9.46 -16.06
C ARG A 239 -8.70 8.36 -15.80
N THR A 240 -9.86 8.74 -15.27
CA THR A 240 -11.04 7.88 -15.15
C THR A 240 -11.95 8.07 -16.36
N GLY A 241 -12.80 7.09 -16.67
CA GLY A 241 -13.75 7.18 -17.78
C GLY A 241 -14.02 5.83 -18.45
N LEU A 242 -14.60 5.88 -19.64
CA LEU A 242 -14.85 4.70 -20.48
C LEU A 242 -13.75 4.51 -21.51
N ILE A 243 -13.36 3.26 -21.69
CA ILE A 243 -12.38 2.85 -22.70
C ILE A 243 -12.94 1.65 -23.46
N GLU A 244 -12.70 1.59 -24.76
CA GLU A 244 -12.91 0.38 -25.55
C GLU A 244 -11.55 -0.17 -25.96
N VAL A 245 -11.28 -1.43 -25.61
CA VAL A 245 -10.01 -2.10 -25.91
C VAL A 245 -10.25 -3.45 -26.57
N ALA A 246 -9.29 -3.91 -27.35
CA ALA A 246 -9.30 -5.28 -27.86
C ALA A 246 -9.15 -6.26 -26.68
N ALA A 247 -9.85 -7.39 -26.72
CA ALA A 247 -9.63 -8.43 -25.72
C ALA A 247 -8.15 -8.88 -25.72
N GLY A 248 -7.57 -9.11 -24.56
CA GLY A 248 -6.16 -9.45 -24.41
C GLY A 248 -5.21 -8.28 -24.20
N THR A 249 -5.66 -7.02 -24.34
CA THR A 249 -4.92 -5.85 -23.81
C THR A 249 -4.57 -6.09 -22.34
N THR A 250 -3.34 -5.79 -21.93
CA THR A 250 -2.87 -6.07 -20.57
C THR A 250 -3.42 -5.06 -19.56
N LEU A 251 -3.59 -5.48 -18.30
CA LEU A 251 -3.98 -4.56 -17.23
C LEU A 251 -2.95 -3.42 -17.06
N LYS A 252 -1.66 -3.69 -17.29
CA LYS A 252 -0.59 -2.67 -17.27
C LYS A 252 -0.80 -1.60 -18.33
N GLU A 253 -1.10 -1.98 -19.57
CA GLU A 253 -1.40 -1.03 -20.65
C GLU A 253 -2.60 -0.16 -20.28
N ILE A 254 -3.68 -0.77 -19.77
CA ILE A 254 -4.88 -0.04 -19.33
C ILE A 254 -4.51 0.98 -18.24
N VAL A 255 -3.78 0.58 -17.20
CA VAL A 255 -3.48 1.45 -16.05
C VAL A 255 -2.45 2.53 -16.38
N TYR A 256 -1.33 2.18 -17.01
CA TYR A 256 -0.21 3.10 -17.20
C TYR A 256 -0.26 3.88 -18.51
N GLU A 257 -0.73 3.27 -19.60
CA GLU A 257 -0.75 3.92 -20.92
C GLU A 257 -2.08 4.65 -21.14
N ILE A 258 -3.20 3.94 -20.96
CA ILE A 258 -4.54 4.51 -21.20
C ILE A 258 -4.94 5.44 -20.04
N ALA A 259 -4.88 4.98 -18.79
CA ALA A 259 -5.24 5.82 -17.63
C ALA A 259 -4.19 6.89 -17.29
N GLY A 260 -2.97 6.80 -17.83
CA GLY A 260 -1.86 7.72 -17.55
C GLY A 260 -1.14 7.45 -16.22
N GLY A 261 -1.34 6.27 -15.62
CA GLY A 261 -0.73 5.84 -14.37
C GLY A 261 -1.51 6.19 -13.11
N MET A 262 -0.91 5.88 -11.96
CA MET A 262 -1.50 6.09 -10.64
C MET A 262 -1.69 7.59 -10.32
N SER A 263 -2.69 7.88 -9.50
CA SER A 263 -2.87 9.20 -8.89
C SER A 263 -1.85 9.41 -7.76
N GLY A 264 -0.96 10.39 -7.88
CA GLY A 264 0.07 10.68 -6.87
C GLY A 264 1.33 9.80 -6.99
N THR A 265 2.05 9.64 -5.87
CA THR A 265 3.32 8.90 -5.78
C THR A 265 3.15 7.45 -5.31
N LYS A 266 1.93 7.06 -4.92
CA LYS A 266 1.61 5.74 -4.38
C LYS A 266 1.62 4.66 -5.46
N LYS A 267 1.98 3.44 -5.07
CA LYS A 267 2.12 2.30 -5.97
C LYS A 267 0.78 1.60 -6.22
N PHE A 268 0.66 1.01 -7.40
CA PHE A 268 -0.43 0.08 -7.74
C PHE A 268 -0.40 -1.13 -6.79
N LYS A 269 -1.54 -1.41 -6.15
CA LYS A 269 -1.72 -2.55 -5.25
C LYS A 269 -2.47 -3.68 -5.92
N ALA A 270 -3.66 -3.38 -6.44
CA ALA A 270 -4.53 -4.33 -7.10
C ALA A 270 -5.53 -3.63 -8.03
N ALA A 271 -6.17 -4.39 -8.91
CA ALA A 271 -7.39 -3.97 -9.60
C ALA A 271 -8.52 -4.94 -9.30
N GLN A 272 -9.65 -4.44 -8.81
CA GLN A 272 -10.89 -5.20 -8.72
C GLN A 272 -11.55 -5.20 -10.10
N LEU A 273 -11.80 -6.41 -10.64
CA LEU A 273 -12.37 -6.58 -11.96
C LEU A 273 -13.55 -7.57 -11.92
N GLY A 274 -14.63 -7.20 -12.60
CA GLY A 274 -15.87 -7.99 -12.66
C GLY A 274 -16.98 -7.50 -11.74
N GLY A 275 -16.93 -6.24 -11.30
CA GLY A 275 -17.91 -5.65 -10.39
C GLY A 275 -17.79 -6.15 -8.95
N PRO A 276 -18.87 -6.08 -8.15
CA PRO A 276 -18.89 -6.50 -6.74
C PRO A 276 -18.72 -7.99 -6.53
N SER A 277 -19.09 -8.80 -7.53
CA SER A 277 -18.86 -10.25 -7.53
C SER A 277 -17.56 -10.64 -8.26
N GLY A 278 -16.74 -9.64 -8.59
CA GLY A 278 -15.43 -9.78 -9.21
C GLY A 278 -14.34 -10.21 -8.24
N GLY A 279 -13.09 -10.19 -8.70
CA GLY A 279 -11.92 -10.48 -7.88
C GLY A 279 -10.82 -9.43 -8.01
N CYS A 280 -9.91 -9.41 -7.04
CA CYS A 280 -8.74 -8.54 -7.01
C CYS A 280 -7.54 -9.19 -7.71
N ILE A 281 -7.05 -8.53 -8.76
CA ILE A 281 -5.80 -8.91 -9.45
C ILE A 281 -4.64 -8.10 -8.83
N PRO A 282 -3.65 -8.75 -8.21
CA PRO A 282 -2.55 -8.06 -7.52
C PRO A 282 -1.49 -7.49 -8.47
N GLY A 283 -0.66 -6.57 -7.97
CA GLY A 283 0.42 -5.93 -8.73
C GLY A 283 1.44 -6.88 -9.37
N ASN A 284 1.70 -8.05 -8.78
CA ASN A 284 2.58 -9.06 -9.38
C ASN A 284 1.95 -9.79 -10.60
N LEU A 285 0.65 -9.59 -10.84
CA LEU A 285 -0.09 -10.10 -11.99
C LEU A 285 -0.60 -8.96 -12.90
N ILE A 286 0.00 -7.77 -12.85
CA ILE A 286 -0.42 -6.62 -13.66
C ILE A 286 -0.27 -6.84 -15.18
N GLU A 287 0.56 -7.79 -15.60
CA GLU A 287 0.73 -8.16 -17.02
C GLU A 287 -0.38 -9.13 -17.49
N THR A 288 -1.39 -9.41 -16.66
CA THR A 288 -2.49 -10.31 -17.02
C THR A 288 -3.27 -9.74 -18.21
N PRO A 289 -3.43 -10.50 -19.31
CA PRO A 289 -4.25 -10.07 -20.43
C PRO A 289 -5.73 -10.11 -20.07
N ILE A 290 -6.48 -9.10 -20.49
CA ILE A 290 -7.91 -8.99 -20.21
C ILE A 290 -8.71 -9.84 -21.22
N ASP A 291 -8.78 -11.14 -20.92
CA ASP A 291 -9.60 -12.15 -21.61
C ASP A 291 -10.30 -13.05 -20.59
N PHE A 292 -11.34 -13.78 -21.00
CA PHE A 292 -12.15 -14.56 -20.05
C PHE A 292 -11.32 -15.61 -19.29
N GLU A 293 -10.45 -16.33 -19.99
CA GLU A 293 -9.70 -17.45 -19.43
C GLU A 293 -8.61 -17.00 -18.43
N SER A 294 -7.88 -15.95 -18.79
CA SER A 294 -6.84 -15.32 -17.98
C SER A 294 -7.42 -14.73 -16.69
N LEU A 295 -8.55 -14.03 -16.78
CA LEU A 295 -9.22 -13.44 -15.63
C LEU A 295 -9.72 -14.50 -14.63
N ILE A 296 -10.37 -15.55 -15.13
CA ILE A 296 -10.84 -16.67 -14.28
C ILE A 296 -9.67 -17.32 -13.54
N SER A 297 -8.53 -17.49 -14.22
CA SER A 297 -7.31 -18.06 -13.62
C SER A 297 -6.72 -17.17 -12.52
N ALA A 298 -6.84 -15.85 -12.68
CA ALA A 298 -6.48 -14.85 -11.67
C ALA A 298 -7.52 -14.73 -10.54
N GLY A 299 -8.62 -15.48 -10.56
CA GLY A 299 -9.68 -15.40 -9.55
C GLY A 299 -10.61 -14.19 -9.70
N ALA A 300 -10.58 -13.52 -10.86
CA ALA A 300 -11.50 -12.47 -11.24
C ALA A 300 -12.44 -12.95 -12.37
N ILE A 301 -13.37 -12.11 -12.80
CA ILE A 301 -14.24 -12.38 -13.95
C ILE A 301 -14.34 -11.11 -14.80
N MET A 302 -14.68 -11.24 -16.08
CA MET A 302 -14.90 -10.07 -16.95
C MET A 302 -16.01 -9.16 -16.40
N GLY A 303 -17.09 -9.77 -15.89
CA GLY A 303 -18.28 -9.07 -15.40
C GLY A 303 -18.88 -8.11 -16.45
N SER A 304 -19.53 -7.05 -15.99
CA SER A 304 -20.03 -5.98 -16.86
C SER A 304 -18.90 -5.20 -17.53
N GLY A 305 -17.72 -5.10 -16.90
CA GLY A 305 -16.57 -4.32 -17.39
C GLY A 305 -16.16 -3.15 -16.47
N GLY A 306 -16.59 -3.13 -15.21
CA GLY A 306 -16.01 -2.22 -14.22
C GLY A 306 -14.58 -2.64 -13.80
N ILE A 307 -13.64 -1.69 -13.82
CA ILE A 307 -12.27 -1.84 -13.29
C ILE A 307 -12.04 -0.76 -12.23
N ILE A 308 -11.81 -1.18 -10.98
CA ILE A 308 -11.48 -0.28 -9.87
C ILE A 308 -10.02 -0.49 -9.47
N VAL A 309 -9.19 0.52 -9.71
CA VAL A 309 -7.75 0.49 -9.40
C VAL A 309 -7.48 0.94 -7.97
N LEU A 310 -6.75 0.11 -7.22
CA LEU A 310 -6.38 0.31 -5.82
C LEU A 310 -4.90 0.62 -5.69
N ASP A 311 -4.56 1.56 -4.79
CA ASP A 311 -3.18 1.85 -4.40
C ASP A 311 -2.84 1.25 -3.03
N GLU A 312 -1.59 1.43 -2.60
CA GLU A 312 -1.10 0.89 -1.32
C GLU A 312 -1.81 1.44 -0.06
N ALA A 313 -2.57 2.54 -0.19
CA ALA A 313 -3.36 3.11 0.90
C ALA A 313 -4.80 2.58 0.95
N ASN A 314 -5.18 1.64 0.08
CA ASN A 314 -6.45 0.92 0.18
C ASN A 314 -6.29 -0.37 1.00
N CYS A 315 -7.11 -0.58 2.04
CA CYS A 315 -7.10 -1.84 2.79
C CYS A 315 -7.84 -2.91 2.01
N ILE A 316 -7.21 -4.08 1.84
CA ILE A 316 -7.85 -5.16 1.07
C ILE A 316 -8.99 -5.84 1.85
N VAL A 317 -8.91 -5.86 3.19
CA VAL A 317 -9.95 -6.40 4.07
C VAL A 317 -11.19 -5.51 4.00
N ASP A 318 -11.01 -4.19 4.05
CA ASP A 318 -12.08 -3.21 3.89
C ASP A 318 -12.68 -3.24 2.48
N THR A 319 -11.85 -3.44 1.45
CA THR A 319 -12.31 -3.65 0.07
C THR A 319 -13.22 -4.88 -0.03
N ALA A 320 -12.81 -6.01 0.57
CA ALA A 320 -13.65 -7.21 0.62
C ALA A 320 -14.93 -6.97 1.42
N LYS A 321 -14.87 -6.25 2.55
CA LYS A 321 -16.04 -5.86 3.36
C LYS A 321 -17.04 -5.06 2.53
N TYR A 322 -16.58 -4.06 1.78
CA TYR A 322 -17.42 -3.22 0.93
C TYR A 322 -18.20 -4.05 -0.11
N PHE A 323 -17.51 -4.91 -0.86
CA PHE A 323 -18.17 -5.74 -1.87
C PHE A 323 -19.05 -6.84 -1.27
N MET A 324 -18.67 -7.40 -0.12
CA MET A 324 -19.52 -8.35 0.59
C MET A 324 -20.78 -7.71 1.16
N THR A 325 -20.69 -6.46 1.62
CA THR A 325 -21.86 -5.67 2.06
C THR A 325 -22.83 -5.50 0.89
N PHE A 326 -22.32 -5.04 -0.27
CA PHE A 326 -23.13 -4.89 -1.48
C PHE A 326 -23.79 -6.19 -1.91
N THR A 327 -23.03 -7.29 -2.03
CA THR A 327 -23.57 -8.57 -2.49
C THR A 327 -24.60 -9.17 -1.52
N LYS A 328 -24.45 -8.92 -0.21
CA LYS A 328 -25.44 -9.32 0.80
C LYS A 328 -26.72 -8.49 0.71
N ASP A 329 -26.61 -7.18 0.49
CA ASP A 329 -27.77 -6.29 0.38
C ASP A 329 -28.56 -6.52 -0.91
N GLU A 330 -27.86 -6.87 -2.00
CA GLU A 330 -28.45 -7.16 -3.30
C GLU A 330 -28.86 -8.63 -3.52
N SER A 331 -28.79 -9.45 -2.47
CA SER A 331 -29.25 -10.84 -2.56
C SER A 331 -30.79 -10.89 -2.64
N CYS A 332 -31.34 -11.63 -3.60
CA CYS A 332 -32.79 -11.87 -3.66
C CYS A 332 -33.34 -12.68 -2.47
N GLY A 333 -32.47 -13.39 -1.73
CA GLY A 333 -32.84 -14.18 -0.57
C GLY A 333 -33.40 -15.59 -0.85
N GLU A 334 -33.49 -16.01 -2.12
CA GLU A 334 -34.11 -17.29 -2.51
C GLU A 334 -33.34 -18.52 -2.00
N CYS A 335 -32.05 -18.63 -2.34
CA CYS A 335 -31.25 -19.79 -1.96
C CYS A 335 -30.51 -19.56 -0.62
N THR A 336 -30.68 -20.50 0.32
CA THR A 336 -30.03 -20.49 1.63
C THR A 336 -28.51 -20.29 1.57
N PRO A 337 -27.74 -20.96 0.67
CA PRO A 337 -26.30 -20.75 0.59
C PRO A 337 -25.93 -19.29 0.32
N CYS A 338 -26.62 -18.60 -0.58
CA CYS A 338 -26.36 -17.19 -0.83
C CYS A 338 -26.89 -16.30 0.30
N ARG A 339 -28.17 -16.42 0.66
CA ARG A 339 -28.84 -15.55 1.64
C ARG A 339 -28.12 -15.51 2.98
N ASP A 340 -27.85 -16.69 3.54
CA ASP A 340 -27.30 -16.80 4.89
C ASP A 340 -25.77 -16.87 4.84
N GLY A 341 -25.20 -17.49 3.80
CA GLY A 341 -23.75 -17.62 3.64
C GLY A 341 -23.03 -16.28 3.43
N THR A 342 -23.54 -15.39 2.58
CA THR A 342 -22.89 -14.08 2.36
C THR A 342 -22.94 -13.20 3.60
N LYS A 343 -24.03 -13.28 4.38
CA LYS A 343 -24.13 -12.61 5.69
C LYS A 343 -23.08 -13.12 6.67
N VAL A 344 -22.97 -14.43 6.84
CA VAL A 344 -21.99 -15.02 7.77
C VAL A 344 -20.56 -14.74 7.34
N MET A 345 -20.29 -14.66 6.02
CA MET A 345 -19.01 -14.20 5.49
C MET A 345 -18.74 -12.72 5.82
N LEU A 346 -19.74 -11.84 5.65
CA LEU A 346 -19.62 -10.43 6.02
C LEU A 346 -19.33 -10.28 7.52
N ASP A 347 -20.08 -10.96 8.38
CA ASP A 347 -19.89 -10.93 9.84
C ASP A 347 -18.45 -11.33 10.24
N MET A 348 -17.87 -12.33 9.56
CA MET A 348 -16.46 -12.73 9.76
C MET A 348 -15.48 -11.64 9.33
N ILE A 349 -15.68 -11.04 8.16
CA ILE A 349 -14.82 -9.96 7.65
C ILE A 349 -14.93 -8.72 8.54
N GLU A 350 -16.12 -8.40 9.03
CA GLU A 350 -16.35 -7.31 9.97
C GLU A 350 -15.56 -7.53 11.26
N ARG A 351 -15.66 -8.72 11.87
CA ARG A 351 -14.82 -9.08 13.04
C ARG A 351 -13.34 -8.88 12.75
N ILE A 352 -12.85 -9.32 11.58
CA ILE A 352 -11.44 -9.13 11.21
C ILE A 352 -11.10 -7.64 11.05
N SER A 353 -11.92 -6.86 10.35
CA SER A 353 -11.74 -5.43 10.14
C SER A 353 -11.77 -4.62 11.45
N GLU A 354 -12.43 -5.15 12.46
CA GLU A 354 -12.54 -4.54 13.79
C GLU A 354 -11.49 -5.05 14.78
N GLY A 355 -10.57 -5.91 14.33
CA GLY A 355 -9.56 -6.49 15.20
C GLY A 355 -10.12 -7.50 16.20
N ARG A 356 -11.32 -8.03 15.98
CA ARG A 356 -11.96 -9.10 16.77
C ARG A 356 -11.90 -10.48 16.08
N GLY A 357 -11.27 -10.56 14.91
CA GLY A 357 -11.12 -11.80 14.17
C GLY A 357 -10.09 -12.76 14.77
N GLU A 358 -10.25 -14.04 14.44
CA GLU A 358 -9.39 -15.15 14.81
C GLU A 358 -8.76 -15.80 13.58
N MET A 359 -7.62 -16.50 13.74
CA MET A 359 -6.98 -17.19 12.60
C MET A 359 -7.90 -18.23 11.95
N LYS A 360 -8.80 -18.84 12.74
CA LYS A 360 -9.81 -19.79 12.27
C LYS A 360 -10.81 -19.14 11.30
N ASP A 361 -11.11 -17.85 11.47
CA ASP A 361 -12.04 -17.13 10.57
C ASP A 361 -11.53 -17.16 9.12
N LEU A 362 -10.21 -17.19 8.88
CA LEU A 362 -9.67 -17.26 7.51
C LEU A 362 -9.98 -18.58 6.82
N ASP A 363 -9.83 -19.68 7.54
CA ASP A 363 -10.08 -21.01 6.99
C ASP A 363 -11.60 -21.24 6.86
N ASP A 364 -12.39 -20.77 7.83
CA ASP A 364 -13.85 -20.78 7.76
C ASP A 364 -14.37 -19.93 6.59
N LEU A 365 -13.81 -18.74 6.36
CA LEU A 365 -14.14 -17.89 5.22
C LEU A 365 -13.90 -18.61 3.89
N VAL A 366 -12.75 -19.26 3.72
CA VAL A 366 -12.43 -20.00 2.48
C VAL A 366 -13.37 -21.19 2.28
N ASN A 367 -13.63 -21.95 3.35
CA ASN A 367 -14.53 -23.11 3.30
C ASN A 367 -15.96 -22.68 2.96
N LEU A 368 -16.49 -21.67 3.66
CA LEU A 368 -17.83 -21.14 3.42
C LEU A 368 -17.93 -20.52 2.02
N SER A 369 -16.93 -19.76 1.60
CA SER A 369 -16.86 -19.19 0.25
C SER A 369 -16.97 -20.27 -0.83
N THR A 370 -16.26 -21.38 -0.66
CA THR A 370 -16.31 -22.52 -1.59
C THR A 370 -17.69 -23.18 -1.60
N TYR A 371 -18.31 -23.32 -0.42
CA TYR A 371 -19.67 -23.86 -0.30
C TYR A 371 -20.72 -22.96 -0.96
N VAL A 372 -20.70 -21.65 -0.70
CA VAL A 372 -21.60 -20.67 -1.31
C VAL A 372 -21.44 -20.67 -2.83
N LYS A 373 -20.20 -20.67 -3.31
CA LYS A 373 -19.88 -20.71 -4.74
C LYS A 373 -20.42 -21.95 -5.44
N ALA A 374 -20.32 -23.12 -4.81
CA ALA A 374 -20.75 -24.37 -5.41
C ALA A 374 -22.27 -24.63 -5.36
N ASN A 375 -22.97 -24.07 -4.36
CA ASN A 375 -24.36 -24.43 -4.05
C ASN A 375 -25.37 -23.28 -4.26
N SER A 376 -24.92 -22.10 -4.67
CA SER A 376 -25.82 -21.00 -5.02
C SER A 376 -26.56 -21.25 -6.34
N LEU A 377 -27.83 -20.85 -6.37
CA LEU A 377 -28.74 -21.11 -7.48
C LEU A 377 -28.34 -20.38 -8.77
N CYS A 378 -27.94 -19.11 -8.65
CA CYS A 378 -27.65 -18.24 -9.80
C CYS A 378 -26.19 -17.77 -9.83
N GLY A 379 -25.76 -17.24 -10.97
CA GLY A 379 -24.38 -16.80 -11.19
C GLY A 379 -23.90 -15.71 -10.22
N LEU A 380 -24.80 -14.84 -9.76
CA LEU A 380 -24.50 -13.81 -8.76
C LEU A 380 -24.09 -14.45 -7.42
N GLY A 381 -24.90 -15.36 -6.88
CA GLY A 381 -24.56 -16.06 -5.65
C GLY A 381 -23.30 -16.94 -5.78
N GLN A 382 -23.07 -17.51 -6.96
CA GLN A 382 -21.86 -18.29 -7.25
C GLN A 382 -20.60 -17.41 -7.30
N ALA A 383 -20.72 -16.16 -7.75
CA ALA A 383 -19.61 -15.23 -7.89
C ALA A 383 -19.40 -14.33 -6.65
N ALA A 384 -20.41 -14.16 -5.79
CA ALA A 384 -20.34 -13.34 -4.59
C ALA A 384 -19.11 -13.60 -3.69
N PRO A 385 -18.59 -14.85 -3.56
CA PRO A 385 -17.40 -15.10 -2.75
C PRO A 385 -16.06 -14.70 -3.40
N ASN A 386 -16.03 -14.33 -4.68
CA ASN A 386 -14.78 -14.06 -5.40
C ASN A 386 -13.92 -12.93 -4.81
N PRO A 387 -14.48 -11.80 -4.32
CA PRO A 387 -13.67 -10.77 -3.67
C PRO A 387 -12.92 -11.36 -2.49
N VAL A 388 -13.59 -12.11 -1.62
CA VAL A 388 -12.99 -12.74 -0.44
C VAL A 388 -11.92 -13.78 -0.82
N LEU A 389 -12.24 -14.67 -1.76
CA LEU A 389 -11.31 -15.73 -2.17
C LEU A 389 -10.04 -15.15 -2.81
N SER A 390 -10.19 -14.15 -3.68
CA SER A 390 -9.05 -13.52 -4.36
C SER A 390 -8.20 -12.70 -3.39
N THR A 391 -8.81 -11.93 -2.48
CA THR A 391 -8.06 -11.12 -1.51
C THR A 391 -7.35 -11.99 -0.48
N ILE A 392 -7.96 -13.08 0.01
CA ILE A 392 -7.27 -14.04 0.88
C ILE A 392 -6.13 -14.72 0.11
N ARG A 393 -6.33 -15.11 -1.16
CA ARG A 393 -5.29 -15.78 -1.96
C ARG A 393 -4.04 -14.92 -2.14
N TYR A 394 -4.20 -13.63 -2.41
CA TYR A 394 -3.08 -12.76 -2.78
C TYR A 394 -2.57 -11.86 -1.65
N PHE A 395 -3.41 -11.60 -0.64
CA PHE A 395 -3.13 -10.63 0.43
C PHE A 395 -3.44 -11.22 1.82
N ARG A 396 -3.27 -12.54 2.01
CA ARG A 396 -3.48 -13.21 3.31
C ARG A 396 -2.74 -12.51 4.46
N ASN A 397 -1.55 -12.00 4.19
CA ASN A 397 -0.74 -11.27 5.15
C ASN A 397 -1.48 -10.05 5.75
N GLU A 398 -2.27 -9.32 4.96
CA GLU A 398 -3.06 -8.19 5.50
C GLU A 398 -4.13 -8.67 6.46
N TYR A 399 -4.80 -9.79 6.16
CA TYR A 399 -5.75 -10.39 7.08
C TYR A 399 -5.08 -10.86 8.38
N GLU A 400 -3.92 -11.51 8.26
CA GLU A 400 -3.13 -11.95 9.42
C GLU A 400 -2.65 -10.78 10.27
N ASP A 401 -2.28 -9.66 9.65
CA ASP A 401 -1.92 -8.43 10.36
C ASP A 401 -3.11 -7.83 11.13
N HIS A 402 -4.32 -7.86 10.56
CA HIS A 402 -5.53 -7.44 11.27
C HIS A 402 -5.84 -8.34 12.47
N ILE A 403 -5.65 -9.66 12.31
CA ILE A 403 -5.96 -10.66 13.35
C ILE A 403 -4.91 -10.65 14.46
N LYS A 404 -3.64 -10.88 14.11
CA LYS A 404 -2.54 -11.11 15.03
C LYS A 404 -1.97 -9.82 15.61
N ARG A 405 -1.82 -8.79 14.77
CA ARG A 405 -1.10 -7.56 15.12
C ARG A 405 -2.03 -6.38 15.39
N LYS A 406 -3.34 -6.53 15.14
CA LYS A 406 -4.31 -5.44 15.12
C LYS A 406 -3.75 -4.27 14.32
N LYS A 407 -3.25 -4.57 13.11
CA LYS A 407 -2.62 -3.59 12.22
C LYS A 407 -3.36 -3.52 10.89
N CYS A 408 -3.75 -2.30 10.49
CA CYS A 408 -4.29 -2.01 9.17
C CYS A 408 -3.28 -1.12 8.44
N VAL A 409 -2.46 -1.71 7.57
CA VAL A 409 -1.38 -1.00 6.84
C VAL A 409 -1.91 0.21 6.07
N ALA A 410 -3.12 0.11 5.53
CA ALA A 410 -3.79 1.17 4.80
C ALA A 410 -4.53 2.20 5.69
N GLN A 411 -4.52 1.99 7.00
CA GLN A 411 -5.07 2.91 8.01
C GLN A 411 -6.57 3.26 7.85
N SER A 412 -7.34 2.42 7.17
CA SER A 412 -8.76 2.64 6.86
C SER A 412 -9.72 2.06 7.91
N CYS A 413 -9.33 0.95 8.55
CA CYS A 413 -10.15 0.26 9.54
C CYS A 413 -10.17 1.03 10.87
N LYS A 414 -11.15 1.92 11.06
CA LYS A 414 -11.23 2.86 12.21
C LYS A 414 -11.15 2.17 13.57
N GLU A 415 -11.78 1.01 13.75
CA GLU A 415 -11.76 0.29 15.04
C GLU A 415 -10.37 -0.21 15.44
N ILE A 416 -9.50 -0.49 14.46
CA ILE A 416 -8.11 -0.91 14.69
C ILE A 416 -7.18 0.31 14.75
N VAL A 417 -7.45 1.31 13.91
CA VAL A 417 -6.61 2.49 13.74
C VAL A 417 -7.10 3.59 14.68
N TYR A 418 -6.49 3.63 15.86
CA TYR A 418 -6.82 4.64 16.86
C TYR A 418 -6.51 6.05 16.36
N ALA A 419 -5.24 6.31 16.04
CA ALA A 419 -4.79 7.51 15.35
C ALA A 419 -3.71 7.13 14.32
N PRO A 420 -3.72 7.71 13.10
CA PRO A 420 -2.72 7.42 12.08
C PRO A 420 -1.27 7.55 12.55
N CYS A 421 -0.98 8.59 13.33
CA CYS A 421 0.35 8.85 13.88
C CYS A 421 0.81 7.76 14.87
N GLN A 422 -0.08 7.30 15.76
CA GLN A 422 0.20 6.23 16.70
C GLN A 422 0.35 4.89 15.98
N HIS A 423 -0.52 4.62 15.01
CA HIS A 423 -0.54 3.39 14.25
C HIS A 423 0.73 3.15 13.44
N GLU A 424 1.29 4.23 12.87
CA GLU A 424 2.52 4.17 12.08
C GLU A 424 3.79 4.15 12.95
N CYS A 425 3.69 4.54 14.22
CA CYS A 425 4.82 4.49 15.14
C CYS A 425 5.20 3.02 15.43
N PRO A 426 6.44 2.57 15.12
CA PRO A 426 6.80 1.15 15.28
C PRO A 426 6.67 0.60 16.70
N VAL A 427 6.85 1.44 17.72
CA VAL A 427 6.70 1.07 19.14
C VAL A 427 5.30 1.39 19.69
N GLY A 428 4.46 2.07 18.91
CA GLY A 428 3.06 2.39 19.25
C GLY A 428 2.88 3.48 20.32
N ILE A 429 3.73 4.53 20.34
CA ILE A 429 3.62 5.64 21.30
C ILE A 429 2.25 6.32 21.18
N ASP A 430 1.60 6.59 22.32
CA ASP A 430 0.35 7.34 22.41
C ASP A 430 0.57 8.84 22.07
N ILE A 431 0.73 9.10 20.78
CA ILE A 431 1.09 10.41 20.25
C ILE A 431 0.05 11.49 20.55
N PRO A 432 -1.25 11.27 20.29
CA PRO A 432 -2.25 12.28 20.60
C PRO A 432 -2.26 12.67 22.08
N ARG A 433 -2.04 11.70 22.98
CA ARG A 433 -2.05 11.96 24.43
C ARG A 433 -0.89 12.83 24.89
N TYR A 434 0.35 12.55 24.48
CA TYR A 434 1.45 13.43 24.92
C TYR A 434 1.39 14.82 24.27
N ILE A 435 0.84 14.94 23.05
CA ILE A 435 0.60 16.25 22.43
C ILE A 435 -0.42 17.03 23.26
N THR A 436 -1.48 16.36 23.73
CA THR A 436 -2.50 16.96 24.59
C THR A 436 -1.90 17.41 25.93
N HIS A 437 -1.03 16.61 26.55
CA HIS A 437 -0.30 17.03 27.75
C HIS A 437 0.59 18.26 27.51
N ILE A 438 1.28 18.34 26.37
CA ILE A 438 2.08 19.54 26.01
C ILE A 438 1.17 20.77 25.86
N PHE A 439 0.02 20.63 25.21
CA PHE A 439 -0.97 21.70 25.08
C PHE A 439 -1.44 22.23 26.45
N ARG A 440 -1.55 21.36 27.46
CA ARG A 440 -1.92 21.72 28.84
C ARG A 440 -0.77 22.26 29.69
N GLY A 441 0.47 22.19 29.21
CA GLY A 441 1.66 22.51 30.02
C GLY A 441 2.09 21.39 30.97
N GLU A 442 1.57 20.17 30.80
CA GLU A 442 1.82 18.97 31.62
C GLU A 442 3.04 18.20 31.06
N PHE A 443 4.21 18.83 31.03
CA PHE A 443 5.38 18.30 30.30
C PHE A 443 5.91 16.99 30.87
N LYS A 444 5.79 16.80 32.19
CA LYS A 444 6.18 15.54 32.85
C LYS A 444 5.26 14.41 32.40
N GLU A 445 3.95 14.63 32.40
CA GLU A 445 2.92 13.66 31.99
C GLU A 445 3.05 13.33 30.50
N ALA A 446 3.43 14.31 29.67
CA ALA A 446 3.77 14.10 28.26
C ALA A 446 4.96 13.14 28.12
N LEU A 447 6.03 13.37 28.89
CA LEU A 447 7.23 12.52 28.84
C LEU A 447 7.00 11.13 29.42
N ASP A 448 6.23 11.02 30.51
CA ASP A 448 5.83 9.75 31.10
C ASP A 448 5.00 8.92 30.11
N THR A 449 4.10 9.57 29.37
CA THR A 449 3.36 8.94 28.26
C THR A 449 4.28 8.41 27.16
N ILE A 450 5.33 9.15 26.80
CA ILE A 450 6.32 8.67 25.82
C ILE A 450 7.07 7.45 26.38
N ARG A 451 7.45 7.47 27.66
CA ARG A 451 8.21 6.41 28.35
C ARG A 451 7.44 5.12 28.61
N GLU A 452 6.12 5.11 28.47
CA GLU A 452 5.33 3.86 28.51
C GLU A 452 5.77 2.85 27.45
N ARG A 453 6.25 3.35 26.30
CA ARG A 453 6.65 2.53 25.14
C ARG A 453 8.10 2.74 24.73
N LEU A 454 8.71 3.87 25.10
CA LEU A 454 10.02 4.29 24.60
C LEU A 454 11.03 4.49 25.73
N PRO A 455 12.03 3.61 25.89
CA PRO A 455 13.04 3.75 26.95
C PRO A 455 13.97 4.96 26.78
N PHE A 456 14.21 5.36 25.52
CA PHE A 456 15.19 6.41 25.17
C PHE A 456 14.56 7.57 24.36
N PRO A 457 13.65 8.38 24.93
CA PRO A 457 13.03 9.50 24.22
C PRO A 457 14.02 10.53 23.64
N GLY A 458 15.12 10.79 24.35
CA GLY A 458 16.15 11.76 23.97
C GLY A 458 16.90 11.35 22.71
N ILE A 459 17.46 10.14 22.71
CA ILE A 459 18.13 9.52 21.55
C ILE A 459 17.18 9.46 20.36
N ILE A 460 15.93 9.03 20.59
CA ILE A 460 14.97 8.82 19.51
C ILE A 460 14.45 10.13 18.94
N SER A 461 14.25 11.16 19.76
CA SER A 461 13.84 12.47 19.26
C SER A 461 14.88 13.14 18.34
N ARG A 462 16.13 12.67 18.38
CA ARG A 462 17.25 13.13 17.53
C ARG A 462 17.56 12.24 16.34
N THR A 463 17.13 10.98 16.38
CA THR A 463 17.49 9.96 15.39
C THR A 463 16.30 9.43 14.60
N CYS A 464 15.08 9.69 15.06
CA CYS A 464 13.86 9.23 14.42
C CYS A 464 13.60 9.98 13.11
N TYR A 465 13.27 9.22 12.08
CA TYR A 465 12.87 9.74 10.78
C TYR A 465 11.39 10.15 10.69
N ARG A 466 10.68 10.14 11.83
CA ARG A 466 9.33 10.69 11.98
C ARG A 466 8.25 9.97 11.14
N PRO A 467 8.15 8.62 11.17
CA PRO A 467 7.14 7.89 10.38
C PRO A 467 5.71 8.31 10.68
N CYS A 468 5.46 8.77 11.90
CA CYS A 468 4.17 9.24 12.36
C CYS A 468 3.71 10.58 11.74
N GLU A 469 4.59 11.36 11.14
CA GLU A 469 4.24 12.67 10.53
C GLU A 469 3.67 12.50 9.12
N GLY A 470 4.16 11.53 8.34
CA GLY A 470 3.65 11.25 6.98
C GLY A 470 2.14 10.97 6.90
N PRO A 471 1.57 10.08 7.74
CA PRO A 471 0.13 9.79 7.74
C PRO A 471 -0.70 10.76 8.59
N CYS A 472 -0.10 11.84 9.10
CA CYS A 472 -0.84 12.80 9.92
C CYS A 472 -1.93 13.48 9.08
N ARG A 473 -3.21 13.30 9.45
CA ARG A 473 -4.35 13.89 8.73
C ARG A 473 -4.36 15.42 8.70
N ARG A 474 -3.63 16.08 9.59
CA ARG A 474 -3.44 17.54 9.49
C ARG A 474 -2.76 17.91 8.16
N GLY A 475 -1.91 17.04 7.62
CA GLY A 475 -1.30 17.22 6.30
C GLY A 475 -2.28 17.18 5.11
N ASP A 476 -3.52 16.69 5.30
CA ASP A 476 -4.58 16.82 4.29
C ASP A 476 -5.20 18.23 4.27
N LEU A 477 -4.99 19.02 5.34
CA LEU A 477 -5.43 20.42 5.46
C LEU A 477 -4.31 21.39 5.10
N ASP A 478 -3.13 21.24 5.72
CA ASP A 478 -1.94 22.08 5.50
C ASP A 478 -0.63 21.28 5.57
N GLU A 479 0.00 21.21 6.74
CA GLU A 479 1.27 20.53 7.00
C GLU A 479 1.10 19.59 8.21
N PRO A 480 1.75 18.41 8.21
CA PRO A 480 1.77 17.54 9.38
C PRO A 480 2.21 18.25 10.67
N ILE A 481 1.77 17.70 11.80
CA ILE A 481 2.26 18.12 13.12
C ILE A 481 3.76 17.78 13.22
N ALA A 482 4.57 18.65 13.82
CA ALA A 482 5.96 18.37 14.18
C ALA A 482 6.07 17.45 15.41
N ILE A 483 5.48 16.26 15.28
CA ILE A 483 5.36 15.22 16.32
C ILE A 483 6.73 14.93 16.95
N ASN A 484 7.77 14.77 16.13
CA ASN A 484 9.10 14.50 16.66
C ASN A 484 9.69 15.70 17.41
N GLY A 485 9.40 16.93 16.97
CA GLY A 485 9.82 18.15 17.66
C GLY A 485 9.15 18.31 19.03
N LEU A 486 7.85 18.00 19.13
CA LEU A 486 7.12 17.96 20.40
C LEU A 486 7.67 16.90 21.35
N LYS A 487 7.97 15.71 20.84
CA LYS A 487 8.64 14.64 21.62
C LYS A 487 10.02 15.09 22.12
N ARG A 488 10.79 15.77 21.26
CA ARG A 488 12.10 16.35 21.63
C ARG A 488 11.95 17.36 22.75
N PHE A 489 11.02 18.30 22.61
CA PHE A 489 10.73 19.32 23.61
C PHE A 489 10.42 18.72 24.98
N ALA A 490 9.52 17.72 25.04
CA ALA A 490 9.15 17.08 26.30
C ALA A 490 10.37 16.45 27.01
N TYR A 491 11.28 15.83 26.25
CA TYR A 491 12.52 15.28 26.81
C TYR A 491 13.51 16.37 27.21
N ASP A 492 13.76 17.35 26.35
CA ASP A 492 14.73 18.43 26.57
C ASP A 492 14.32 19.28 27.80
N TRP A 493 13.02 19.41 28.08
CA TRP A 493 12.51 20.04 29.31
C TRP A 493 13.02 19.35 30.59
N GLU A 494 13.00 18.02 30.65
CA GLU A 494 13.51 17.25 31.80
C GLU A 494 15.04 17.25 31.83
N TYR A 495 15.67 17.04 30.68
CA TYR A 495 17.13 16.99 30.53
C TYR A 495 17.80 18.27 31.02
N ASN A 496 17.24 19.43 30.66
CA ASN A 496 17.77 20.73 31.07
C ASN A 496 17.63 21.02 32.57
N GLN A 497 16.79 20.27 33.29
CA GLN A 497 16.69 20.33 34.75
C GLN A 497 17.67 19.36 35.45
N GLY A 498 18.45 18.58 34.68
CA GLY A 498 19.34 17.55 35.22
C GLY A 498 18.59 16.37 35.83
N ILE A 499 17.32 16.18 35.44
CA ILE A 499 16.49 15.07 35.93
C ILE A 499 16.67 13.88 34.99
N ARG A 500 16.77 12.69 35.60
CA ARG A 500 16.83 11.40 34.89
C ARG A 500 16.00 10.39 35.68
N PRO A 501 15.15 9.59 35.03
CA PRO A 501 14.30 8.64 35.73
C PRO A 501 15.16 7.53 36.35
N HIS A 502 14.77 7.11 37.54
CA HIS A 502 15.34 5.94 38.20
C HIS A 502 14.34 4.78 38.12
N TYR A 503 14.83 3.59 37.79
CA TYR A 503 14.00 2.39 37.64
C TYR A 503 14.43 1.33 38.63
N GLU A 504 13.49 0.91 39.48
CA GLU A 504 13.69 -0.24 40.37
C GLU A 504 13.33 -1.54 39.63
N PRO A 505 14.19 -2.57 39.70
CA PRO A 505 13.88 -3.86 39.10
C PRO A 505 12.78 -4.58 39.89
N ALA A 506 11.99 -5.41 39.20
CA ALA A 506 11.15 -6.40 39.86
C ALA A 506 12.00 -7.42 40.64
N ALA A 507 11.34 -8.23 41.47
CA ALA A 507 12.01 -9.26 42.26
C ALA A 507 12.90 -10.16 41.39
N ASN A 508 14.13 -10.41 41.85
CA ASN A 508 15.12 -11.19 41.13
C ASN A 508 14.57 -12.60 40.81
N LEU A 509 14.52 -12.93 39.52
CA LEU A 509 13.96 -14.19 39.01
C LEU A 509 14.96 -15.35 39.05
N GLY A 510 16.22 -15.11 39.43
CA GLY A 510 17.27 -16.12 39.50
C GLY A 510 17.79 -16.60 38.13
N LYS A 511 17.35 -15.95 37.04
CA LYS A 511 17.65 -16.30 35.66
C LYS A 511 18.59 -15.29 35.01
N LYS A 512 19.47 -15.76 34.11
CA LYS A 512 20.49 -14.96 33.43
C LYS A 512 20.20 -14.86 31.93
N VAL A 513 20.34 -13.68 31.35
CA VAL A 513 20.18 -13.46 29.90
C VAL A 513 21.41 -12.75 29.33
N ALA A 514 21.93 -13.26 28.22
CA ALA A 514 23.01 -12.63 27.48
C ALA A 514 22.42 -11.76 26.35
N VAL A 515 22.85 -10.50 26.24
CA VAL A 515 22.48 -9.59 25.15
C VAL A 515 23.75 -9.28 24.37
N ILE A 516 23.80 -9.65 23.10
CA ILE A 516 24.98 -9.53 22.25
C ILE A 516 24.81 -8.32 21.33
N GLY A 517 25.57 -7.26 21.59
CA GLY A 517 25.48 -5.96 20.92
C GLY A 517 24.74 -4.92 21.78
N SER A 518 25.35 -3.75 21.99
CA SER A 518 24.75 -2.64 22.74
C SER A 518 24.08 -1.60 21.84
N GLY A 519 23.63 -2.01 20.64
CA GLY A 519 22.83 -1.16 19.76
C GLY A 519 21.40 -0.91 20.29
N PRO A 520 20.56 -0.18 19.55
CA PRO A 520 19.22 0.22 20.01
C PRO A 520 18.33 -0.97 20.39
N ALA A 521 18.36 -2.06 19.62
CA ALA A 521 17.59 -3.28 19.93
C ALA A 521 18.13 -3.99 21.18
N GLY A 522 19.45 -4.13 21.30
CA GLY A 522 20.09 -4.78 22.44
C GLY A 522 19.88 -4.03 23.75
N LEU A 523 20.08 -2.71 23.74
CA LEU A 523 19.81 -1.84 24.90
C LEU A 523 18.34 -1.90 25.30
N THR A 524 17.41 -1.83 24.35
CA THR A 524 15.99 -1.92 24.67
C THR A 524 15.63 -3.27 25.29
N CYS A 525 16.12 -4.37 24.72
CA CYS A 525 15.91 -5.71 25.25
C CYS A 525 16.47 -5.83 26.68
N ALA A 526 17.69 -5.35 26.90
CA ALA A 526 18.33 -5.34 28.22
C ALA A 526 17.57 -4.49 29.24
N PHE A 527 17.04 -3.34 28.82
CA PHE A 527 16.26 -2.44 29.69
C PHE A 527 15.00 -3.13 30.22
N TYR A 528 14.19 -3.70 29.32
CA TYR A 528 12.96 -4.38 29.73
C TYR A 528 13.22 -5.63 30.54
N LEU A 529 14.18 -6.48 30.15
CA LEU A 529 14.54 -7.68 30.92
C LEU A 529 15.11 -7.32 32.31
N GLY A 530 15.93 -6.28 32.40
CA GLY A 530 16.45 -5.77 33.68
C GLY A 530 15.32 -5.31 34.60
N ARG A 531 14.34 -4.56 34.07
CA ARG A 531 13.14 -4.16 34.82
C ARG A 531 12.29 -5.33 35.27
N MET A 532 12.24 -6.41 34.50
CA MET A 532 11.54 -7.66 34.86
C MET A 532 12.27 -8.48 35.93
N GLY A 533 13.49 -8.10 36.34
CA GLY A 533 14.25 -8.77 37.40
C GLY A 533 15.21 -9.86 36.92
N TYR A 534 15.49 -9.93 35.61
CA TYR A 534 16.51 -10.82 35.05
C TYR A 534 17.91 -10.25 35.24
N LYS A 535 18.91 -11.11 35.48
CA LYS A 535 20.32 -10.69 35.46
C LYS A 535 20.80 -10.64 34.00
N VAL A 536 21.02 -9.44 33.48
CA VAL A 536 21.39 -9.25 32.07
C VAL A 536 22.86 -8.88 31.95
N THR A 537 23.57 -9.55 31.05
CA THR A 537 24.91 -9.13 30.62
C THR A 537 24.88 -8.69 29.17
N VAL A 538 25.23 -7.45 28.89
CA VAL A 538 25.35 -6.90 27.54
C VAL A 538 26.81 -6.96 27.09
N PHE A 539 27.07 -7.68 26.00
CA PHE A 539 28.40 -7.82 25.39
C PHE A 539 28.52 -6.85 24.22
N GLU A 540 29.52 -5.97 24.26
CA GLU A 540 29.76 -4.94 23.24
C GLU A 540 31.17 -5.10 22.66
N GLN A 541 31.27 -5.14 21.34
CA GLN A 541 32.54 -5.36 20.64
C GLN A 541 33.49 -4.16 20.74
N TYR A 542 32.94 -2.95 20.87
CA TYR A 542 33.71 -1.70 20.96
C TYR A 542 33.96 -1.28 22.41
N SER A 543 34.79 -0.25 22.58
CA SER A 543 35.15 0.33 23.88
C SER A 543 34.03 1.16 24.52
N VAL A 544 33.00 1.51 23.75
CA VAL A 544 31.86 2.34 24.15
C VAL A 544 30.54 1.61 23.96
N ILE A 545 29.57 1.87 24.83
CA ILE A 545 28.21 1.36 24.71
C ILE A 545 27.37 2.22 23.74
N GLY A 546 26.31 1.65 23.17
CA GLY A 546 25.40 2.32 22.23
C GLY A 546 25.42 1.73 20.83
N GLY A 547 26.36 0.82 20.52
CA GLY A 547 26.49 0.21 19.18
C GLY A 547 26.44 1.27 18.07
N MET A 548 25.60 1.06 17.05
CA MET A 548 25.42 2.02 15.95
C MET A 548 24.97 3.43 16.37
N LEU A 549 24.36 3.62 17.54
CA LEU A 549 24.06 4.97 18.05
C LEU A 549 25.36 5.74 18.37
N ALA A 550 26.35 5.03 18.93
CA ALA A 550 27.63 5.57 19.33
C ALA A 550 28.63 5.66 18.17
N VAL A 551 28.59 4.71 17.23
CA VAL A 551 29.61 4.59 16.17
C VAL A 551 29.09 4.85 14.74
N GLY A 552 27.79 5.07 14.57
CA GLY A 552 27.18 5.26 13.24
C GLY A 552 26.46 6.60 13.05
N ILE A 553 26.06 7.29 14.12
CA ILE A 553 25.30 8.54 14.05
C ILE A 553 26.19 9.72 14.46
N PRO A 554 26.44 10.73 13.62
CA PRO A 554 27.30 11.87 13.96
C PRO A 554 26.86 12.66 15.20
N ALA A 555 27.82 13.24 15.92
CA ALA A 555 27.56 13.98 17.16
C ALA A 555 26.76 15.28 16.98
N TYR A 556 26.77 15.88 15.77
CA TYR A 556 25.92 17.04 15.46
C TYR A 556 24.42 16.70 15.40
N ARG A 557 24.09 15.41 15.28
CA ARG A 557 22.73 14.86 15.32
C ARG A 557 22.43 14.23 16.69
N LEU A 558 23.34 13.40 17.19
CA LEU A 558 23.22 12.73 18.48
C LEU A 558 24.44 13.04 19.37
N PRO A 559 24.35 14.09 20.23
CA PRO A 559 25.44 14.46 21.11
C PRO A 559 25.85 13.31 22.03
N ARG A 560 27.17 13.13 22.22
CA ARG A 560 27.72 12.02 23.02
C ARG A 560 27.41 12.15 24.49
N GLU A 561 27.40 13.37 25.01
CA GLU A 561 27.02 13.65 26.39
C GLU A 561 25.57 13.25 26.66
N LEU A 562 24.66 13.57 25.73
CA LEU A 562 23.25 13.19 25.84
C LEU A 562 23.03 11.68 25.72
N LEU A 563 23.70 11.04 24.75
CA LEU A 563 23.68 9.58 24.62
C LEU A 563 24.12 8.92 25.94
N ASN A 564 25.27 9.30 26.48
CA ASN A 564 25.78 8.73 27.73
C ASN A 564 24.89 9.05 28.93
N TRP A 565 24.33 10.27 28.99
CA TRP A 565 23.41 10.68 30.03
C TRP A 565 22.17 9.79 30.06
N GLU A 566 21.53 9.61 28.91
CA GLU A 566 20.31 8.82 28.80
C GLU A 566 20.58 7.32 29.02
N LEU A 567 21.74 6.81 28.60
CA LEU A 567 22.14 5.43 28.91
C LEU A 567 22.42 5.22 30.40
N GLY A 568 22.52 6.27 31.22
CA GLY A 568 22.56 6.11 32.67
C GLY A 568 21.24 5.63 33.29
N ILE A 569 20.14 5.47 32.53
CA ILE A 569 18.91 4.83 33.05
C ILE A 569 19.11 3.37 33.49
N PHE A 570 20.22 2.74 33.10
CA PHE A 570 20.60 1.41 33.58
C PHE A 570 21.13 1.42 35.02
N GLU A 571 21.47 2.59 35.58
CA GLU A 571 21.85 2.73 36.99
C GLU A 571 20.69 2.23 37.89
N GLY A 572 20.93 1.19 38.68
CA GLY A 572 19.93 0.55 39.55
C GLY A 572 19.30 -0.73 39.00
N LEU A 573 19.42 -0.97 37.68
CA LEU A 573 18.95 -2.22 37.07
C LEU A 573 20.03 -3.32 37.14
N PRO A 574 19.65 -4.62 37.17
CA PRO A 574 20.57 -5.76 37.19
C PRO A 574 21.19 -6.03 35.79
N VAL A 575 21.74 -4.98 35.18
CA VAL A 575 22.33 -4.99 33.83
C VAL A 575 23.82 -4.66 33.92
N THR A 576 24.66 -5.56 33.42
CA THR A 576 26.12 -5.39 33.38
C THR A 576 26.60 -5.27 31.94
N PHE A 577 27.47 -4.30 31.66
CA PHE A 577 28.08 -4.14 30.34
C PHE A 577 29.51 -4.70 30.31
N LYS A 578 29.83 -5.49 29.28
CA LYS A 578 31.18 -5.97 28.97
C LYS A 578 31.59 -5.44 27.60
N THR A 579 32.34 -4.36 27.59
CA THR A 579 32.91 -3.75 26.37
C THR A 579 34.13 -4.51 25.88
N ASN A 580 34.59 -4.21 24.66
CA ASN A 580 35.69 -4.90 23.98
C ASN A 580 35.53 -6.43 23.93
N THR A 581 34.30 -6.94 23.92
CA THR A 581 33.99 -8.37 23.96
C THR A 581 33.04 -8.72 22.82
N ALA A 582 33.50 -9.50 21.85
CA ALA A 582 32.81 -9.78 20.59
C ALA A 582 32.52 -11.28 20.40
N LEU A 583 31.31 -11.59 19.94
CA LEU A 583 30.92 -12.94 19.53
C LEU A 583 31.79 -13.40 18.35
N GLY A 584 32.26 -14.64 18.40
CA GLY A 584 33.13 -15.25 17.39
C GLY A 584 34.62 -14.95 17.56
N ARG A 585 34.98 -13.86 18.26
CA ARG A 585 36.36 -13.54 18.64
C ARG A 585 36.68 -14.00 20.06
N ASP A 586 35.85 -13.61 21.03
CA ASP A 586 36.12 -13.78 22.46
C ASP A 586 35.27 -14.88 23.11
N PHE A 587 34.09 -15.18 22.55
CA PHE A 587 33.19 -16.23 23.03
C PHE A 587 32.28 -16.76 21.91
N SER A 588 31.67 -17.92 22.14
CA SER A 588 30.59 -18.53 21.35
C SER A 588 29.27 -18.58 22.13
N LEU A 589 28.16 -18.88 21.45
CA LEU A 589 26.87 -19.11 22.10
C LEU A 589 26.96 -20.34 23.03
N GLU A 590 27.68 -21.38 22.64
CA GLU A 590 27.98 -22.54 23.48
C GLU A 590 28.64 -22.13 24.80
N ASP A 591 29.64 -21.24 24.76
CA ASP A 591 30.33 -20.75 25.95
C ASP A 591 29.34 -20.03 26.88
N LEU A 592 28.46 -19.17 26.34
CA LEU A 592 27.44 -18.48 27.14
C LEU A 592 26.49 -19.48 27.81
N PHE A 593 25.93 -20.44 27.08
CA PHE A 593 25.05 -21.43 27.72
C PHE A 593 25.83 -22.28 28.75
N GLY A 594 27.11 -22.56 28.53
CA GLY A 594 28.01 -23.21 29.49
C GLY A 594 28.29 -22.39 30.75
N GLU A 595 28.32 -21.05 30.66
CA GLU A 595 28.43 -20.11 31.79
C GLU A 595 27.11 -19.95 32.59
N GLY A 596 26.05 -20.65 32.16
CA GLY A 596 24.75 -20.67 32.83
C GLY A 596 23.84 -19.51 32.46
N TYR A 597 23.98 -18.94 31.25
CA TYR A 597 22.93 -18.08 30.68
C TYR A 597 21.74 -18.94 30.23
N ASP A 598 20.53 -18.54 30.60
CA ASP A 598 19.29 -19.29 30.27
C ASP A 598 18.74 -18.93 28.88
N ALA A 599 19.06 -17.73 28.37
CA ALA A 599 18.68 -17.27 27.03
C ALA A 599 19.71 -16.26 26.49
N ALA A 600 19.71 -16.08 25.16
CA ALA A 600 20.56 -15.10 24.47
C ALA A 600 19.76 -14.26 23.45
N PHE A 601 20.06 -12.97 23.36
CA PHE A 601 19.55 -12.06 22.34
C PHE A 601 20.70 -11.60 21.42
N ILE A 602 20.47 -11.66 20.11
CA ILE A 602 21.40 -11.22 19.07
C ILE A 602 20.96 -9.86 18.53
N GLY A 603 21.78 -8.85 18.82
CA GLY A 603 21.59 -7.44 18.52
C GLY A 603 22.83 -6.79 17.89
N ILE A 604 23.66 -7.56 17.17
CA ILE A 604 25.00 -7.10 16.71
C ILE A 604 24.94 -6.01 15.64
N GLY A 605 23.88 -5.93 14.83
CA GLY A 605 23.69 -4.87 13.85
C GLY A 605 24.42 -5.13 12.52
N ALA A 606 24.17 -4.26 11.54
CA ALA A 606 24.73 -4.40 10.20
C ALA A 606 26.01 -3.55 10.00
N HIS A 607 27.11 -4.00 10.59
CA HIS A 607 28.41 -3.30 10.54
C HIS A 607 29.25 -3.58 9.28
N LYS A 608 28.88 -4.58 8.47
CA LYS A 608 29.69 -4.99 7.31
C LYS A 608 29.29 -4.16 6.08
N PRO A 609 30.21 -3.47 5.43
CA PRO A 609 29.88 -2.68 4.26
C PRO A 609 29.66 -3.52 3.00
N GLN A 610 28.82 -3.00 2.10
CA GLN A 610 28.71 -3.51 0.74
C GLN A 610 29.81 -2.93 -0.18
N LYS A 611 30.22 -3.73 -1.16
CA LYS A 611 31.20 -3.34 -2.20
C LYS A 611 30.51 -2.73 -3.42
N MET A 612 31.12 -1.71 -4.02
CA MET A 612 30.66 -1.03 -5.24
C MET A 612 30.74 -1.96 -6.44
N GLY A 613 31.70 -2.88 -6.46
CA GLY A 613 31.90 -3.81 -7.56
C GLY A 613 32.47 -3.13 -8.81
N VAL A 614 33.20 -2.03 -8.63
CA VAL A 614 33.79 -1.24 -9.71
C VAL A 614 35.29 -1.49 -9.81
N LYS A 615 35.87 -1.30 -11.00
CA LYS A 615 37.32 -1.40 -11.17
C LYS A 615 38.01 -0.27 -10.39
N GLY A 616 39.07 -0.60 -9.67
CA GLY A 616 39.79 0.37 -8.83
C GLY A 616 39.15 0.64 -7.46
N GLU A 617 38.16 -0.16 -7.03
CA GLU A 617 37.55 -0.02 -5.69
C GLU A 617 38.56 -0.18 -4.53
N GLU A 618 39.65 -0.94 -4.74
CA GLU A 618 40.71 -1.15 -3.75
C GLU A 618 41.79 -0.03 -3.79
N HIS A 619 41.54 1.09 -4.50
CA HIS A 619 42.46 2.22 -4.57
C HIS A 619 42.61 2.92 -3.20
N PRO A 620 43.81 3.39 -2.79
CA PRO A 620 44.05 3.95 -1.45
C PRO A 620 43.17 5.14 -1.05
N VAL A 621 42.62 5.87 -2.02
CA VAL A 621 41.71 7.02 -1.79
C VAL A 621 40.29 6.59 -1.44
N VAL A 622 39.95 5.30 -1.61
CA VAL A 622 38.62 4.75 -1.37
C VAL A 622 38.51 4.33 0.09
N GLN A 623 37.49 4.86 0.76
CA GLN A 623 37.12 4.52 2.13
C GLN A 623 35.68 4.02 2.18
N ASN A 624 35.36 3.24 3.21
CA ASN A 624 33.99 2.83 3.45
C ASN A 624 33.25 3.83 4.36
N GLY A 625 31.99 4.14 4.06
CA GLY A 625 31.19 5.12 4.80
C GLY A 625 30.98 4.81 6.29
N ILE A 626 30.69 3.56 6.66
CA ILE A 626 30.47 3.20 8.06
C ILE A 626 31.78 3.26 8.83
N GLU A 627 32.84 2.74 8.23
CA GLU A 627 34.17 2.79 8.84
C GLU A 627 34.66 4.23 8.99
N PHE A 628 34.40 5.09 8.00
CA PHE A 628 34.70 6.51 8.05
C PHE A 628 33.98 7.19 9.23
N LEU A 629 32.67 6.99 9.37
CA LEU A 629 31.90 7.55 10.48
C LEU A 629 32.37 7.01 11.83
N ARG A 630 32.57 5.69 11.94
CA ARG A 630 33.07 5.07 13.17
C ARG A 630 34.41 5.65 13.59
N LYS A 631 35.37 5.73 12.67
CA LYS A 631 36.71 6.28 12.94
C LYS A 631 36.62 7.73 13.39
N ALA A 632 35.87 8.56 12.67
CA ALA A 632 35.65 9.95 13.04
C ALA A 632 35.04 10.09 14.45
N LEU A 633 34.09 9.22 14.80
CA LEU A 633 33.40 9.25 16.09
C LEU A 633 34.23 8.70 17.26
N LEU A 634 35.14 7.77 16.99
CA LEU A 634 36.09 7.23 17.97
C LEU A 634 37.38 8.06 18.06
N ASN A 635 37.44 9.21 17.39
CA ASN A 635 38.62 10.07 17.26
C ASN A 635 39.85 9.33 16.67
N GLU A 636 39.60 8.35 15.80
CA GLU A 636 40.63 7.71 14.99
C GLU A 636 40.92 8.56 13.75
N PRO A 637 42.16 8.57 13.23
CA PRO A 637 42.51 9.32 12.03
C PRO A 637 41.67 8.90 10.82
N VAL A 638 41.03 9.87 10.17
CA VAL A 638 40.32 9.72 8.90
C VAL A 638 40.98 10.61 7.84
N HIS A 639 41.12 10.09 6.62
CA HIS A 639 41.66 10.88 5.52
C HIS A 639 40.53 11.66 4.85
N VAL A 640 40.68 12.98 4.76
CA VAL A 640 39.73 13.88 4.09
C VAL A 640 40.53 14.79 3.18
N GLY A 641 40.51 14.49 1.88
CA GLY A 641 41.09 15.34 0.86
C GLY A 641 40.25 16.60 0.60
N LYS A 642 40.74 17.51 -0.27
CA LYS A 642 40.04 18.76 -0.58
C LYS A 642 38.76 18.50 -1.39
N ARG A 643 38.82 17.57 -2.36
CA ARG A 643 37.72 17.13 -3.21
C ARG A 643 37.27 15.72 -2.79
N LEU A 644 36.13 15.61 -2.10
CA LEU A 644 35.59 14.34 -1.61
C LEU A 644 34.31 13.95 -2.34
N ALA A 645 34.31 12.74 -2.91
CA ALA A 645 33.13 12.14 -3.54
C ALA A 645 32.48 11.11 -2.60
N VAL A 646 31.19 11.29 -2.30
CA VAL A 646 30.39 10.30 -1.58
C VAL A 646 29.53 9.52 -2.58
N ILE A 647 29.66 8.20 -2.59
CA ILE A 647 28.91 7.33 -3.50
C ILE A 647 27.77 6.68 -2.73
N GLY A 648 26.53 7.06 -3.03
CA GLY A 648 25.34 6.57 -2.34
C GLY A 648 24.28 7.66 -2.16
N GLY A 649 23.05 7.24 -1.83
CA GLY A 649 21.93 8.17 -1.62
C GLY A 649 21.11 7.84 -0.36
N GLY A 650 21.66 7.04 0.55
CA GLY A 650 21.00 6.74 1.84
C GLY A 650 21.43 7.70 2.94
N ASN A 651 20.80 7.62 4.12
CA ASN A 651 21.13 8.48 5.27
C ASN A 651 22.62 8.42 5.67
N VAL A 652 23.25 7.24 5.59
CA VAL A 652 24.70 7.11 5.82
C VAL A 652 25.53 7.97 4.87
N ALA A 653 25.12 8.09 3.59
CA ALA A 653 25.80 8.95 2.63
C ALA A 653 25.70 10.43 3.02
N ILE A 654 24.54 10.85 3.53
CA ILE A 654 24.34 12.22 4.02
C ILE A 654 25.16 12.48 5.30
N ASP A 655 25.13 11.54 6.24
CA ASP A 655 25.93 11.62 7.47
C ASP A 655 27.43 11.71 7.17
N VAL A 656 27.92 10.92 6.21
CA VAL A 656 29.30 10.98 5.70
C VAL A 656 29.58 12.35 5.09
N ALA A 657 28.73 12.84 4.19
CA ALA A 657 28.95 14.10 3.47
C ALA A 657 29.04 15.30 4.43
N ARG A 658 28.10 15.39 5.38
CA ARG A 658 28.06 16.45 6.40
C ARG A 658 29.20 16.33 7.41
N SER A 659 29.64 15.11 7.71
CA SER A 659 30.83 14.90 8.56
C SER A 659 32.13 15.27 7.84
N ALA A 660 32.25 14.96 6.54
CA ALA A 660 33.43 15.27 5.74
C ALA A 660 33.71 16.78 5.67
N ILE A 661 32.67 17.61 5.47
CA ILE A 661 32.83 19.07 5.46
C ILE A 661 33.34 19.61 6.81
N ARG A 662 32.86 19.04 7.92
CA ARG A 662 33.29 19.39 9.29
C ARG A 662 34.70 18.91 9.61
N LEU A 663 35.16 17.88 8.91
CA LEU A 663 36.52 17.33 9.03
C LEU A 663 37.51 18.02 8.08
N GLY A 664 37.09 19.04 7.33
CA GLY A 664 37.97 19.91 6.56
C GLY A 664 37.95 19.71 5.04
N ALA A 665 36.98 18.96 4.49
CA ALA A 665 36.79 18.91 3.03
C ALA A 665 36.37 20.29 2.50
N GLU A 666 37.05 20.80 1.47
CA GLU A 666 36.71 22.07 0.82
C GLU A 666 35.50 21.90 -0.11
N LYS A 667 35.39 20.75 -0.78
CA LYS A 667 34.30 20.41 -1.69
C LYS A 667 33.85 18.97 -1.49
N VAL A 668 32.58 18.79 -1.14
CA VAL A 668 31.93 17.48 -0.98
C VAL A 668 30.82 17.33 -2.02
N THR A 669 30.84 16.23 -2.78
CA THR A 669 29.80 15.93 -3.77
C THR A 669 29.22 14.53 -3.54
N VAL A 670 27.90 14.44 -3.42
CA VAL A 670 27.14 13.19 -3.31
C VAL A 670 26.68 12.75 -4.69
N PHE A 671 27.05 11.52 -5.07
CA PHE A 671 26.70 10.90 -6.34
C PHE A 671 25.64 9.82 -6.15
N TYR A 672 24.53 9.95 -6.88
CA TYR A 672 23.43 9.01 -6.82
C TYR A 672 23.00 8.54 -8.22
N ARG A 673 22.81 7.22 -8.37
CA ARG A 673 22.53 6.57 -9.66
C ARG A 673 21.11 6.80 -10.20
N ARG A 674 20.24 7.47 -9.45
CA ARG A 674 18.88 7.84 -9.87
C ARG A 674 18.63 9.33 -9.60
N THR A 675 17.42 9.80 -9.83
CA THR A 675 16.95 11.15 -9.52
C THR A 675 16.75 11.36 -8.01
N ARG A 676 16.50 12.61 -7.61
CA ARG A 676 16.30 13.01 -6.21
C ARG A 676 15.11 12.29 -5.60
N GLU A 677 14.02 12.14 -6.35
CA GLU A 677 12.74 11.60 -5.87
C GLU A 677 12.83 10.11 -5.50
N GLU A 678 13.76 9.35 -6.07
CA GLU A 678 14.00 7.95 -5.69
C GLU A 678 15.20 7.75 -4.73
N MET A 679 15.77 8.85 -4.23
CA MET A 679 16.84 8.84 -3.23
C MET A 679 16.30 8.31 -1.88
N PRO A 680 16.96 7.31 -1.26
CA PRO A 680 16.50 6.74 0.02
C PRO A 680 16.65 7.65 1.24
N ALA A 681 17.53 8.64 1.20
CA ALA A 681 17.75 9.57 2.30
C ALA A 681 16.50 10.43 2.57
N HIS A 682 16.30 10.82 3.82
CA HIS A 682 15.17 11.69 4.16
C HIS A 682 15.36 13.09 3.60
N GLU A 683 14.32 13.64 3.00
CA GLU A 683 14.37 14.93 2.29
C GLU A 683 14.86 16.07 3.20
N PHE A 684 14.48 16.10 4.48
CA PHE A 684 14.94 17.13 5.42
C PHE A 684 16.46 17.06 5.70
N GLU A 685 17.06 15.86 5.71
CA GLU A 685 18.51 15.69 5.87
C GLU A 685 19.25 16.12 4.60
N VAL A 686 18.66 15.84 3.43
CA VAL A 686 19.20 16.29 2.14
C VAL A 686 19.20 17.81 2.06
N GLN A 687 18.12 18.47 2.47
CA GLN A 687 18.02 19.93 2.53
C GLN A 687 19.05 20.54 3.48
N GLU A 688 19.24 19.96 4.67
CA GLU A 688 20.26 20.43 5.61
C GLU A 688 21.70 20.23 5.08
N ALA A 689 21.94 19.17 4.31
CA ALA A 689 23.21 18.97 3.63
C ALA A 689 23.44 20.04 2.54
N GLU A 690 22.43 20.39 1.76
CA GLU A 690 22.49 21.46 0.75
C GLU A 690 22.75 22.83 1.39
N HIS A 691 22.08 23.14 2.51
CA HIS A 691 22.31 24.36 3.28
C HIS A 691 23.77 24.47 3.77
N GLU A 692 24.41 23.34 4.04
CA GLU A 692 25.83 23.26 4.44
C GLU A 692 26.81 23.28 3.26
N GLY A 693 26.31 23.41 2.02
CA GLY A 693 27.14 23.55 0.81
C GLY A 693 27.53 22.23 0.13
N ILE A 694 26.87 21.12 0.45
CA ILE A 694 27.11 19.83 -0.20
C ILE A 694 26.44 19.81 -1.57
N GLU A 695 27.21 19.42 -2.60
CA GLU A 695 26.70 19.31 -3.98
C GLU A 695 26.08 17.92 -4.23
N PHE A 696 24.96 17.86 -4.94
CA PHE A 696 24.33 16.61 -5.35
C PHE A 696 24.40 16.43 -6.87
N ARG A 697 24.78 15.23 -7.31
CA ARG A 697 24.85 14.84 -8.72
C ARG A 697 24.06 13.54 -8.93
N PHE A 698 22.95 13.66 -9.64
CA PHE A 698 22.00 12.57 -9.89
C PHE A 698 22.27 11.86 -11.21
N LEU A 699 21.68 10.68 -11.37
CA LEU A 699 21.79 9.82 -12.56
C LEU A 699 23.22 9.35 -12.89
N LEU A 700 24.15 9.45 -11.96
CA LEU A 700 25.54 9.02 -12.14
C LEU A 700 25.81 7.73 -11.36
N ALA A 701 26.24 6.68 -12.07
CA ALA A 701 26.64 5.40 -11.48
C ALA A 701 28.16 5.20 -11.65
N PRO A 702 28.91 4.87 -10.59
CA PRO A 702 30.36 4.70 -10.69
C PRO A 702 30.70 3.52 -11.61
N LEU A 703 31.74 3.67 -12.44
CA LEU A 703 32.26 2.64 -13.36
C LEU A 703 33.67 2.19 -12.98
N GLU A 704 34.58 3.14 -12.79
CA GLU A 704 36.00 2.88 -12.54
C GLU A 704 36.62 4.03 -11.74
N ILE A 705 37.57 3.69 -10.87
CA ILE A 705 38.44 4.64 -10.17
C ILE A 705 39.86 4.39 -10.65
N ARG A 706 40.54 5.43 -11.14
CA ARG A 706 41.88 5.30 -11.73
C ARG A 706 42.66 6.61 -11.63
N ASP A 707 43.98 6.49 -11.70
CA ASP A 707 44.84 7.64 -11.91
C ASP A 707 44.82 8.06 -13.38
N ARG A 708 44.70 9.36 -13.62
CA ARG A 708 44.82 10.00 -14.92
C ARG A 708 46.05 10.89 -14.91
N THR A 709 46.99 10.62 -15.82
CA THR A 709 48.12 11.51 -16.07
C THR A 709 47.78 12.40 -17.26
N ASP A 710 47.77 13.71 -17.04
CA ASP A 710 47.53 14.71 -18.07
C ASP A 710 48.79 14.96 -18.91
N GLU A 711 48.65 15.66 -20.05
CA GLU A 711 49.74 15.88 -21.01
C GLU A 711 50.95 16.65 -20.44
N ASP A 712 50.72 17.39 -19.35
CA ASP A 712 51.75 18.13 -18.61
C ASP A 712 52.53 17.26 -17.60
N GLY A 713 52.18 15.98 -17.47
CA GLY A 713 52.79 15.03 -16.54
C GLY A 713 52.16 15.03 -15.14
N THR A 714 51.15 15.87 -14.89
CA THR A 714 50.42 15.88 -13.62
C THR A 714 49.53 14.63 -13.52
N THR A 715 49.60 13.90 -12.41
CA THR A 715 48.74 12.74 -12.17
C THR A 715 47.69 13.08 -11.12
N GLU A 716 46.41 12.92 -11.46
CA GLU A 716 45.29 13.05 -10.52
C GLU A 716 44.40 11.81 -10.53
N THR A 717 43.85 11.45 -9.37
CA THR A 717 42.88 10.35 -9.31
C THR A 717 41.51 10.85 -9.77
N VAL A 718 40.85 10.06 -10.61
CA VAL A 718 39.51 10.34 -11.13
C VAL A 718 38.57 9.17 -10.90
N ILE A 719 37.28 9.47 -10.77
CA ILE A 719 36.20 8.48 -10.84
C ILE A 719 35.41 8.70 -12.13
N ASP A 720 35.29 7.63 -12.91
CA ASP A 720 34.50 7.59 -14.14
C ASP A 720 33.06 7.16 -13.78
N PHE A 721 32.09 7.94 -14.23
CA PHE A 721 30.66 7.71 -14.02
C PHE A 721 29.95 7.42 -15.33
N GLN A 722 29.08 6.40 -15.31
CA GLN A 722 28.07 6.19 -16.35
C GLN A 722 26.93 7.17 -16.13
N VAL A 723 26.61 7.97 -17.15
CA VAL A 723 25.38 8.77 -17.19
C VAL A 723 24.19 7.86 -17.47
N ASN A 724 23.13 7.97 -16.66
CA ASN A 724 21.93 7.15 -16.78
C ASN A 724 20.68 7.98 -17.09
N THR A 725 19.66 7.32 -17.59
CA THR A 725 18.27 7.77 -17.58
C THR A 725 17.40 6.75 -16.84
N LEU A 726 16.15 7.07 -16.55
CA LEU A 726 15.24 6.13 -15.91
C LEU A 726 14.42 5.36 -16.96
N SER A 727 14.36 4.04 -16.82
CA SER A 727 13.48 3.19 -17.64
C SER A 727 12.00 3.47 -17.37
N ARG A 728 11.16 3.03 -18.31
CA ARG A 728 9.71 2.87 -18.07
C ARG A 728 9.42 1.75 -17.05
N ASP A 729 10.31 0.77 -16.94
CA ASP A 729 10.16 -0.35 -16.01
C ASP A 729 10.50 0.04 -14.57
N PHE A 730 9.77 -0.55 -13.64
CA PHE A 730 10.05 -0.49 -12.21
C PHE A 730 10.88 -1.71 -11.79
N ASP A 731 11.74 -1.54 -10.79
CA ASP A 731 12.36 -2.65 -10.08
C ASP A 731 11.40 -3.24 -9.04
N ASN A 732 11.81 -4.35 -8.41
CA ASN A 732 11.01 -5.03 -7.39
C ASN A 732 10.76 -4.17 -6.13
N SER A 733 11.49 -3.05 -5.96
CA SER A 733 11.23 -2.07 -4.92
C SER A 733 10.24 -0.98 -5.36
N GLY A 734 9.73 -1.05 -6.59
CA GLY A 734 8.81 -0.07 -7.17
C GLY A 734 9.48 1.25 -7.55
N ARG A 735 10.82 1.28 -7.74
CA ARG A 735 11.57 2.44 -8.25
C ARG A 735 11.96 2.23 -9.70
N ARG A 736 12.07 3.29 -10.50
CA ARG A 736 12.50 3.15 -11.89
C ARG A 736 13.94 2.64 -11.97
N LYS A 737 14.23 1.78 -12.94
CA LYS A 737 15.58 1.25 -13.14
C LYS A 737 16.45 2.30 -13.86
N PRO A 738 17.68 2.56 -13.39
CA PRO A 738 18.62 3.35 -14.17
C PRO A 738 19.08 2.54 -15.39
N VAL A 739 19.13 3.19 -16.55
CA VAL A 739 19.58 2.64 -17.83
C VAL A 739 20.69 3.53 -18.37
N ALA A 740 21.80 2.93 -18.74
CA ALA A 740 22.97 3.64 -19.26
C ALA A 740 22.63 4.41 -20.55
N VAL A 741 23.01 5.69 -20.60
CA VAL A 741 23.01 6.48 -21.83
C VAL A 741 24.26 6.13 -22.62
N LYS A 742 24.07 5.52 -23.79
CA LYS A 742 25.16 4.95 -24.59
C LYS A 742 26.22 6.01 -24.93
N GLY A 743 27.47 5.72 -24.58
CA GLY A 743 28.63 6.55 -24.93
C GLY A 743 28.84 7.80 -24.06
N GLN A 744 28.03 8.00 -23.02
CA GLN A 744 28.20 9.13 -22.09
C GLN A 744 28.86 8.67 -20.79
N ILE A 745 30.12 9.05 -20.61
CA ILE A 745 30.90 8.84 -19.39
C ILE A 745 31.39 10.21 -18.92
N GLU A 746 31.27 10.48 -17.63
CA GLU A 746 31.81 11.67 -16.99
C GLU A 746 32.96 11.29 -16.05
N SER A 747 34.14 11.89 -16.23
CA SER A 747 35.29 11.71 -15.35
C SER A 747 35.39 12.86 -14.36
N ILE A 748 35.38 12.56 -13.06
CA ILE A 748 35.40 13.58 -12.01
C ILE A 748 36.66 13.41 -11.16
N PRO A 749 37.50 14.46 -11.04
CA PRO A 749 38.67 14.44 -10.17
C PRO A 749 38.31 14.37 -8.69
N VAL A 750 39.02 13.52 -7.95
CA VAL A 750 38.75 13.24 -6.53
C VAL A 750 40.06 13.02 -5.77
N ASP A 751 40.09 13.51 -4.53
CA ASP A 751 41.20 13.25 -3.59
C ASP A 751 40.80 12.16 -2.58
N THR A 752 39.50 11.97 -2.37
CA THR A 752 38.94 10.95 -1.48
C THR A 752 37.60 10.47 -2.03
N VAL A 753 37.37 9.17 -1.97
CA VAL A 753 36.08 8.55 -2.33
C VAL A 753 35.54 7.81 -1.11
N VAL A 754 34.30 8.07 -0.72
CA VAL A 754 33.65 7.35 0.38
C VAL A 754 32.45 6.57 -0.15
N ALA A 755 32.54 5.25 -0.12
CA ALA A 755 31.47 4.36 -0.55
C ALA A 755 30.44 4.14 0.56
N ALA A 756 29.22 4.67 0.38
CA ALA A 756 28.09 4.60 1.30
C ALA A 756 26.86 3.96 0.63
N ILE A 757 27.07 2.77 0.06
CA ILE A 757 26.12 2.08 -0.83
C ILE A 757 25.29 0.96 -0.18
N GLY A 758 25.35 0.84 1.15
CA GLY A 758 24.60 -0.16 1.90
C GLY A 758 25.47 -0.96 2.87
N GLN A 759 24.79 -1.68 3.75
CA GLN A 759 25.41 -2.42 4.84
C GLN A 759 24.70 -3.74 5.08
N THR A 760 25.41 -4.72 5.62
CA THR A 760 24.90 -6.06 5.91
C THR A 760 25.39 -6.53 7.28
N MET A 761 24.74 -7.53 7.85
CA MET A 761 25.27 -8.23 9.01
C MET A 761 26.52 -9.03 8.61
N ASP A 762 27.47 -9.16 9.53
CA ASP A 762 28.55 -10.11 9.37
C ASP A 762 28.12 -11.49 9.85
N THR A 763 27.80 -12.39 8.92
CA THR A 763 27.36 -13.75 9.24
C THR A 763 28.50 -14.66 9.67
N SER A 764 29.76 -14.29 9.40
CA SER A 764 30.93 -15.15 9.68
C SER A 764 31.12 -15.41 11.17
N VAL A 765 30.68 -14.48 12.02
CA VAL A 765 30.74 -14.60 13.50
C VAL A 765 29.86 -15.74 14.04
N PHE A 766 28.96 -16.30 13.23
CA PHE A 766 28.02 -17.36 13.62
C PHE A 766 28.35 -18.74 13.07
N GLU A 767 29.44 -18.91 12.31
CA GLU A 767 29.80 -20.20 11.67
C GLU A 767 29.89 -21.38 12.66
N LYS A 768 30.17 -21.11 13.93
CA LYS A 768 30.27 -22.11 15.01
C LYS A 768 29.06 -22.15 15.97
N ASN A 769 28.02 -21.35 15.71
CA ASN A 769 26.98 -21.02 16.69
C ASN A 769 25.60 -21.65 16.39
N GLY A 770 25.47 -22.46 15.33
CA GLY A 770 24.22 -23.15 14.99
C GLY A 770 23.06 -22.22 14.56
N ILE A 771 23.38 -21.04 14.03
CA ILE A 771 22.39 -20.06 13.54
C ILE A 771 22.24 -20.18 12.02
N THR A 772 21.01 -20.19 11.54
CA THR A 772 20.69 -20.21 10.11
C THR A 772 20.26 -18.84 9.61
N PHE A 773 20.52 -18.57 8.33
CA PHE A 773 20.30 -17.26 7.71
C PHE A 773 19.39 -17.34 6.49
N HIS A 774 18.65 -16.26 6.22
CA HIS A 774 18.01 -16.03 4.93
C HIS A 774 19.07 -15.78 3.84
N LYS A 775 18.66 -15.88 2.56
CA LYS A 775 19.54 -15.64 1.40
C LYS A 775 20.29 -14.29 1.45
N TRP A 776 19.70 -13.30 2.11
CA TRP A 776 20.21 -11.93 2.24
C TRP A 776 21.11 -11.71 3.47
N GLY A 777 21.42 -12.77 4.23
CA GLY A 777 22.33 -12.69 5.36
C GLY A 777 21.72 -12.14 6.64
N THR A 778 20.42 -12.32 6.86
CA THR A 778 19.71 -12.02 8.13
C THR A 778 19.35 -13.31 8.88
N VAL A 779 19.27 -13.26 10.21
CA VAL A 779 18.94 -14.41 11.06
C VAL A 779 17.53 -14.91 10.75
N LYS A 780 17.36 -16.23 10.59
CA LYS A 780 16.03 -16.86 10.49
C LYS A 780 15.40 -16.97 11.87
N VAL A 781 14.31 -16.25 12.06
CA VAL A 781 13.52 -16.27 13.30
C VAL A 781 12.08 -16.64 13.02
N ASP A 782 11.45 -17.21 14.03
CA ASP A 782 10.01 -17.37 14.08
C ASP A 782 9.34 -15.98 14.04
N PRO A 783 8.45 -15.70 13.06
CA PRO A 783 7.93 -14.35 12.84
C PRO A 783 6.94 -13.88 13.89
N ASP A 784 6.45 -14.77 14.77
CA ASP A 784 5.53 -14.44 15.85
C ASP A 784 6.29 -14.22 17.17
N THR A 785 7.40 -14.92 17.41
CA THR A 785 8.14 -14.91 18.70
C THR A 785 9.55 -14.34 18.65
N LEU A 786 10.10 -14.13 17.45
CA LEU A 786 11.47 -13.65 17.19
C LEU A 786 12.58 -14.59 17.70
N MET A 787 12.22 -15.82 18.08
CA MET A 787 13.17 -16.88 18.45
C MET A 787 13.80 -17.47 17.19
N SER A 788 15.10 -17.77 17.23
CA SER A 788 15.83 -18.45 16.16
C SER A 788 15.19 -19.79 15.81
N GLU A 789 14.96 -20.03 14.51
CA GLU A 789 14.39 -21.30 14.04
C GLU A 789 15.36 -22.48 14.24
N SER A 790 16.67 -22.21 14.26
CA SER A 790 17.69 -23.26 14.33
C SER A 790 18.24 -23.50 15.72
N ARG A 791 17.98 -22.60 16.69
CA ARG A 791 18.49 -22.72 18.05
C ARG A 791 17.50 -22.17 19.09
N PRO A 792 16.84 -23.05 19.87
CA PRO A 792 15.99 -22.62 20.98
C PRO A 792 16.75 -21.77 22.01
N ALA A 793 16.02 -20.93 22.76
CA ALA A 793 16.55 -19.97 23.73
C ALA A 793 17.40 -18.82 23.14
N VAL A 794 17.54 -18.73 21.82
CA VAL A 794 18.23 -17.63 21.13
C VAL A 794 17.24 -16.81 20.35
N PHE A 795 17.25 -15.50 20.53
CA PHE A 795 16.36 -14.53 19.89
C PHE A 795 17.18 -13.53 19.09
N ALA A 796 16.61 -12.92 18.05
CA ALA A 796 17.30 -11.88 17.27
C ALA A 796 16.35 -10.74 16.91
N GLY A 797 16.87 -9.51 16.91
CA GLY A 797 16.09 -8.31 16.58
C GLY A 797 16.95 -7.19 15.98
N GLY A 798 16.29 -6.14 15.49
CA GLY A 798 16.91 -5.02 14.79
C GLY A 798 17.45 -5.43 13.41
N ASP A 799 18.54 -4.79 12.98
CA ASP A 799 19.13 -5.01 11.65
C ASP A 799 19.50 -6.49 11.37
N ASN A 800 19.67 -7.31 12.40
CA ASN A 800 19.98 -8.73 12.26
C ASN A 800 18.84 -9.53 11.63
N MET A 801 17.59 -9.08 11.81
CA MET A 801 16.38 -9.75 11.30
C MET A 801 15.96 -9.15 9.96
N THR A 802 15.93 -7.82 9.88
CA THR A 802 15.31 -7.08 8.76
C THR A 802 16.31 -6.56 7.73
N GLY A 803 17.61 -6.58 8.07
CA GLY A 803 18.59 -5.75 7.39
C GLY A 803 18.55 -4.31 7.93
N PRO A 804 19.40 -3.42 7.40
CA PRO A 804 19.53 -2.05 7.90
C PRO A 804 18.21 -1.28 7.82
N LEU A 805 17.64 -0.95 8.98
CA LEU A 805 16.48 -0.08 9.10
C LEU A 805 16.83 1.15 9.95
N ASP A 806 15.82 1.76 10.57
CA ASP A 806 15.97 2.86 11.51
C ASP A 806 15.98 2.40 12.98
N VAL A 807 16.33 3.36 13.84
CA VAL A 807 16.49 3.14 15.28
C VAL A 807 15.16 2.77 15.95
N ILE A 808 14.03 3.36 15.54
CA ILE A 808 12.75 3.15 16.23
C ILE A 808 12.19 1.74 15.97
N HIS A 809 12.42 1.16 14.79
CA HIS A 809 12.15 -0.24 14.51
C HIS A 809 13.01 -1.19 15.34
N SER A 810 14.29 -0.85 15.53
CA SER A 810 15.17 -1.64 16.38
C SER A 810 14.71 -1.63 17.85
N ILE A 811 14.19 -0.52 18.36
CA ILE A 811 13.59 -0.46 19.70
C ILE A 811 12.38 -1.39 19.80
N ARG A 812 11.46 -1.34 18.81
CA ARG A 812 10.30 -2.26 18.77
C ARG A 812 10.76 -3.72 18.87
N ASP A 813 11.74 -4.12 18.07
CA ASP A 813 12.22 -5.49 18.06
C ASP A 813 12.86 -5.89 19.41
N GLY A 814 13.63 -4.99 20.01
CA GLY A 814 14.21 -5.20 21.34
C GLY A 814 13.16 -5.41 22.42
N GLU A 815 12.09 -4.61 22.40
CA GLU A 815 10.97 -4.75 23.33
C GLU A 815 10.22 -6.08 23.11
N GLN A 816 9.88 -6.40 21.87
CA GLN A 816 9.18 -7.65 21.52
C GLN A 816 10.00 -8.87 21.95
N CYS A 817 11.30 -8.88 21.67
CA CYS A 817 12.19 -9.95 22.11
C CYS A 817 12.24 -10.07 23.64
N ALA A 818 12.26 -8.97 24.40
CA ALA A 818 12.22 -9.04 25.85
C ALA A 818 10.95 -9.74 26.36
N VAL A 819 9.79 -9.42 25.78
CA VAL A 819 8.51 -10.08 26.12
C VAL A 819 8.56 -11.59 25.81
N PHE A 820 9.08 -11.98 24.65
CA PHE A 820 9.12 -13.40 24.27
C PHE A 820 10.21 -14.19 25.00
N ILE A 821 11.33 -13.56 25.37
CA ILE A 821 12.33 -14.16 26.26
C ILE A 821 11.71 -14.41 27.64
N ASP A 822 10.99 -13.45 28.20
CA ASP A 822 10.30 -13.61 29.49
C ASP A 822 9.32 -14.80 29.45
N ARG A 823 8.50 -14.88 28.41
CA ARG A 823 7.54 -15.98 28.22
C ARG A 823 8.24 -17.32 28.06
N TYR A 824 9.29 -17.38 27.24
CA TYR A 824 10.07 -18.60 27.04
C TYR A 824 10.66 -19.10 28.37
N LEU A 825 11.28 -18.20 29.15
CA LEU A 825 11.90 -18.54 30.44
C LEU A 825 10.88 -18.93 31.51
N LYS A 826 9.64 -18.45 31.41
CA LYS A 826 8.51 -18.86 32.28
C LYS A 826 7.77 -20.11 31.79
N GLY A 827 8.11 -20.64 30.61
CA GLY A 827 7.38 -21.76 30.00
C GLY A 827 5.96 -21.40 29.55
N ASN A 828 5.70 -20.12 29.25
CA ASN A 828 4.40 -19.66 28.75
C ASN A 828 4.29 -19.95 27.24
N PRO A 829 3.30 -20.74 26.79
CA PRO A 829 3.12 -21.09 25.38
C PRO A 829 2.51 -19.98 24.52
N ASP A 830 2.10 -18.85 25.11
CA ASP A 830 1.48 -17.74 24.38
C ASP A 830 2.48 -17.05 23.42
N ARG A 831 2.13 -17.08 22.12
CA ARG A 831 2.93 -16.54 21.03
C ARG A 831 2.43 -15.17 20.54
N THR A 832 1.45 -14.58 21.20
CA THR A 832 0.83 -13.31 20.77
C THR A 832 1.46 -12.10 21.45
N TYR A 833 2.00 -11.15 20.70
CA TYR A 833 2.50 -9.92 21.31
C TYR A 833 1.31 -9.10 21.87
N PRO A 834 1.37 -8.64 23.15
CA PRO A 834 0.26 -7.93 23.75
C PRO A 834 -0.01 -6.62 23.01
N PHE A 835 -1.26 -6.43 22.58
CA PHE A 835 -1.69 -5.17 22.00
C PHE A 835 -1.98 -4.15 23.11
N HIS A 836 -1.48 -2.93 22.95
CA HIS A 836 -1.72 -1.83 23.88
C HIS A 836 -2.77 -0.90 23.29
N PHE A 837 -3.96 -0.90 23.88
CA PHE A 837 -4.98 0.10 23.57
C PHE A 837 -4.59 1.45 24.18
N PRO A 838 -4.44 2.51 23.37
CA PRO A 838 -4.24 3.86 23.87
C PRO A 838 -5.40 4.29 24.78
N LYS A 839 -5.12 5.20 25.72
CA LYS A 839 -6.17 5.77 26.56
C LYS A 839 -6.81 6.94 25.82
N VAL A 840 -8.13 6.95 25.73
CA VAL A 840 -8.87 8.07 25.14
C VAL A 840 -9.13 9.10 26.21
N ASP A 841 -8.50 10.26 26.05
CA ASP A 841 -8.85 11.47 26.78
C ASP A 841 -9.88 12.23 25.93
N ASN A 842 -11.09 12.46 26.47
CA ASN A 842 -12.19 13.14 25.76
C ASN A 842 -12.23 14.65 26.02
N ASP A 843 -11.17 15.21 26.60
CA ASP A 843 -11.18 16.61 26.97
C ASP A 843 -11.25 17.54 25.75
N PRO A 844 -11.93 18.70 25.92
CA PRO A 844 -12.03 19.70 24.88
C PRO A 844 -10.67 20.25 24.47
N PHE A 845 -10.53 20.57 23.19
CA PHE A 845 -9.32 21.11 22.60
C PHE A 845 -9.65 22.23 21.62
N VAL A 846 -8.67 23.09 21.33
CA VAL A 846 -8.80 24.18 20.37
C VAL A 846 -7.92 23.87 19.16
N LEU A 847 -8.53 23.92 17.98
CA LEU A 847 -7.80 23.78 16.73
C LEU A 847 -7.19 25.12 16.33
N GLY A 848 -5.86 25.23 16.42
CA GLY A 848 -5.12 26.40 15.97
C GLY A 848 -5.10 26.52 14.45
N ASP A 849 -5.42 27.71 13.94
CA ASP A 849 -5.18 28.12 12.55
C ASP A 849 -3.80 28.79 12.43
N VAL A 850 -2.76 27.98 12.65
CA VAL A 850 -1.36 28.42 12.68
C VAL A 850 -0.48 27.52 11.81
N HIS A 851 0.53 28.12 11.18
CA HIS A 851 1.52 27.39 10.40
C HIS A 851 2.40 26.49 11.28
N ARG A 852 2.99 25.46 10.65
CA ARG A 852 3.91 24.56 11.33
C ARG A 852 5.11 25.34 11.87
N VAL A 853 5.46 25.12 13.13
CA VAL A 853 6.63 25.75 13.74
C VAL A 853 7.90 25.06 13.23
N PRO A 854 8.83 25.77 12.57
CA PRO A 854 10.08 25.18 12.09
C PRO A 854 10.99 24.84 13.28
N MET A 855 11.71 23.71 13.20
CA MET A 855 12.68 23.32 14.22
C MET A 855 13.82 24.36 14.30
N PRO A 856 14.04 25.00 15.45
CA PRO A 856 15.16 25.93 15.60
C PRO A 856 16.50 25.22 15.40
N ALA A 857 17.39 25.81 14.60
CA ALA A 857 18.70 25.25 14.30
C ALA A 857 19.81 26.29 14.37
N LEU A 858 21.05 25.85 14.61
CA LEU A 858 22.23 26.70 14.60
C LEU A 858 22.37 27.42 13.25
N PRO A 859 22.71 28.73 13.24
CA PRO A 859 23.04 29.45 12.02
C PRO A 859 24.23 28.80 11.30
N LEU A 860 24.24 28.84 9.95
CA LEU A 860 25.29 28.23 9.13
C LEU A 860 26.74 28.55 9.57
N PRO A 861 27.11 29.81 9.93
CA PRO A 861 28.45 30.12 10.39
C PRO A 861 28.88 29.37 11.67
N SER A 862 27.91 28.92 12.48
CA SER A 862 28.13 28.18 13.72
C SER A 862 28.20 26.67 13.52
N ARG A 863 28.06 26.16 12.28
CA ARG A 863 28.05 24.72 11.96
C ARG A 863 29.42 24.16 11.56
N GLN A 864 30.51 24.84 11.90
CA GLN A 864 31.88 24.42 11.51
C GLN A 864 32.44 23.21 12.29
N GLY A 865 31.69 22.68 13.26
CA GLY A 865 32.09 21.51 14.05
C GLY A 865 30.93 20.55 14.31
N PHE A 866 31.12 19.68 15.29
CA PHE A 866 30.15 18.64 15.66
C PHE A 866 29.14 19.08 16.75
N ALA A 867 28.93 20.38 16.93
CA ALA A 867 27.89 20.90 17.80
C ALA A 867 26.50 20.46 17.30
N GLU A 868 25.56 20.23 18.22
CA GLU A 868 24.20 19.83 17.89
C GLU A 868 23.54 20.90 17.01
N VAL A 869 23.05 20.52 15.82
CA VAL A 869 22.52 21.48 14.85
C VAL A 869 21.11 21.92 15.20
N GLU A 870 20.19 21.00 15.39
CA GLU A 870 18.84 21.31 15.86
C GLU A 870 18.91 21.62 17.37
N THR A 871 18.24 22.70 17.81
CA THR A 871 18.32 23.21 19.20
C THR A 871 17.07 22.97 20.04
N GLY A 872 15.99 22.44 19.44
CA GLY A 872 14.73 22.13 20.13
C GLY A 872 13.76 23.31 20.17
N PHE A 873 12.49 23.03 20.49
CA PHE A 873 11.45 24.06 20.61
C PHE A 873 11.53 24.81 21.94
N THR A 874 11.14 26.08 21.92
CA THR A 874 10.79 26.78 23.16
C THR A 874 9.45 26.28 23.71
N VAL A 875 9.11 26.64 24.95
CA VAL A 875 7.79 26.32 25.53
C VAL A 875 6.66 26.89 24.68
N GLN A 876 6.83 28.12 24.18
CA GLN A 876 5.84 28.78 23.32
C GLN A 876 5.69 28.06 21.98
N ASP A 877 6.79 27.70 21.33
CA ASP A 877 6.80 26.97 20.06
C ASP A 877 6.09 25.61 20.19
N ALA A 878 6.42 24.86 21.23
CA ALA A 878 5.82 23.55 21.49
C ALA A 878 4.32 23.66 21.79
N TRP A 879 3.91 24.68 22.55
CA TRP A 879 2.51 24.94 22.82
C TRP A 879 1.76 25.29 21.52
N ILE A 880 2.25 26.24 20.72
CA ILE A 880 1.65 26.62 19.43
C ILE A 880 1.51 25.39 18.52
N GLU A 881 2.58 24.61 18.34
CA GLU A 881 2.56 23.44 17.49
C GLU A 881 1.58 22.36 17.99
N SER A 882 1.41 22.21 19.31
CA SER A 882 0.47 21.25 19.89
C SER A 882 -1.01 21.58 19.59
N THR A 883 -1.36 22.87 19.45
CA THR A 883 -2.72 23.32 19.12
C THR A 883 -3.19 22.93 17.72
N ARG A 884 -2.26 22.55 16.84
CA ARG A 884 -2.57 22.19 15.44
C ARG A 884 -3.20 20.79 15.33
N CYS A 885 -3.06 19.94 16.35
CA CYS A 885 -3.52 18.55 16.34
C CYS A 885 -5.05 18.48 16.22
N ILE A 886 -5.56 17.76 15.21
CA ILE A 886 -7.01 17.61 14.95
C ILE A 886 -7.68 16.49 15.79
N ARG A 887 -6.93 15.86 16.71
CA ARG A 887 -7.41 14.78 17.60
C ARG A 887 -8.19 13.68 16.85
N CYS A 888 -7.55 13.10 15.82
CA CYS A 888 -8.14 12.06 14.94
C CYS A 888 -8.72 10.88 15.71
N GLU A 889 -8.16 10.60 16.88
CA GLU A 889 -8.57 9.53 17.77
C GLU A 889 -9.99 9.69 18.33
N LEU A 890 -10.53 10.91 18.38
CA LEU A 890 -11.90 11.17 18.81
C LEU A 890 -12.92 10.96 17.68
N GLU A 891 -12.46 10.70 16.44
CA GLU A 891 -13.34 10.50 15.29
C GLU A 891 -14.20 9.23 15.44
N GLY A 892 -15.52 9.40 15.47
CA GLY A 892 -16.46 8.28 15.60
C GLY A 892 -16.55 7.68 17.01
N ARG A 893 -15.79 8.21 17.98
CA ARG A 893 -15.74 7.73 19.37
C ARG A 893 -16.34 8.68 20.39
N VAL A 894 -16.50 9.95 20.01
CA VAL A 894 -17.06 11.03 20.84
C VAL A 894 -18.12 11.77 20.03
N ASP A 895 -19.20 12.19 20.69
CA ASP A 895 -20.28 12.97 20.08
C ASP A 895 -19.69 14.27 19.48
N PRO A 896 -19.99 14.62 18.22
CA PRO A 896 -19.61 15.89 17.63
C PRO A 896 -19.97 17.11 18.50
N ALA A 897 -21.05 17.07 19.28
CA ALA A 897 -21.47 18.15 20.17
C ALA A 897 -20.51 18.39 21.36
N GLU A 898 -19.67 17.42 21.71
CA GLU A 898 -18.64 17.55 22.75
C GLU A 898 -17.31 18.07 22.18
N ARG A 899 -17.19 18.21 20.85
CA ARG A 899 -16.06 18.87 20.21
C ARG A 899 -16.26 20.38 20.29
N ILE A 900 -15.40 21.06 21.04
CA ILE A 900 -15.39 22.54 21.05
C ILE A 900 -14.78 23.01 19.73
N GLU A 901 -15.60 23.08 18.69
CA GLU A 901 -15.25 23.74 17.44
C GLU A 901 -15.38 25.25 17.66
N HIS A 902 -14.25 25.96 17.60
CA HIS A 902 -14.14 27.43 17.60
C HIS A 902 -14.49 28.12 18.94
N GLN A 903 -13.56 28.08 19.89
CA GLN A 903 -13.38 29.16 20.87
C GLN A 903 -12.18 30.03 20.49
N GLU A 904 -12.19 31.31 20.91
CA GLU A 904 -10.99 32.16 20.88
C GLU A 904 -9.83 31.38 21.51
N MET A 905 -8.63 31.45 20.90
CA MET A 905 -7.46 30.75 21.43
C MET A 905 -7.35 31.08 22.93
N PRO A 906 -7.34 30.08 23.84
CA PRO A 906 -7.16 30.36 25.25
C PRO A 906 -5.87 31.16 25.41
N GLU A 907 -5.88 32.16 26.29
CA GLU A 907 -4.65 32.85 26.66
C GLU A 907 -3.62 31.77 26.98
N ALA A 908 -2.44 31.86 26.35
CA ALA A 908 -1.35 30.93 26.61
C ALA A 908 -1.26 30.76 28.13
N PRO A 909 -1.25 29.52 28.66
CA PRO A 909 -1.33 29.28 30.10
C PRO A 909 -0.35 30.23 30.76
N VAL A 910 -0.83 31.03 31.73
CA VAL A 910 -0.02 32.06 32.40
C VAL A 910 1.18 31.32 32.98
N PHE A 911 2.27 31.29 32.23
CA PHE A 911 3.51 30.67 32.64
C PHE A 911 4.01 31.59 33.73
N ILE A 912 3.64 31.26 34.98
CA ILE A 912 4.09 31.97 36.16
C ILE A 912 5.57 32.18 35.96
N HIS A 913 5.96 33.45 35.88
CA HIS A 913 7.34 33.87 35.77
C HIS A 913 8.19 33.00 36.70
N PHE A 914 8.92 32.03 36.14
CA PHE A 914 10.21 31.67 36.70
C PHE A 914 11.12 32.87 36.42
N ASN A 915 10.90 33.92 37.20
CA ASN A 915 11.79 35.06 37.29
C ASN A 915 13.17 34.52 37.60
N THR A 916 14.12 34.82 36.71
CA THR A 916 15.52 35.07 37.03
C THR A 916 16.19 34.03 37.92
N VAL A 917 16.75 32.99 37.29
CA VAL A 917 18.13 32.63 37.62
C VAL A 917 19.00 33.14 36.48
N THR A 918 19.29 34.44 36.51
CA THR A 918 20.47 35.00 35.85
C THR A 918 21.69 34.34 36.48
N GLY A 919 22.16 33.27 35.84
CA GLY A 919 23.29 32.48 36.30
C GLY A 919 23.73 31.44 35.28
N PHE A 920 23.54 31.69 33.98
CA PHE A 920 24.25 30.95 32.94
C PHE A 920 25.67 31.54 32.82
N GLU A 921 26.57 31.13 33.71
CA GLU A 921 27.99 31.11 33.34
C GLU A 921 28.18 29.93 32.37
N HIS A 922 28.57 30.25 31.14
CA HIS A 922 29.15 29.29 30.22
C HIS A 922 30.27 28.54 30.96
N ARG A 923 30.08 27.26 31.24
CA ARG A 923 31.19 26.37 31.57
C ARG A 923 31.99 26.12 30.30
N THR A 924 32.95 27.00 30.02
CA THR A 924 34.11 26.69 29.19
C THR A 924 34.90 25.57 29.90
N PRO A 925 35.33 24.51 29.20
CA PRO A 925 36.26 23.55 29.78
C PRO A 925 37.60 24.26 30.02
N ALA A 926 38.07 24.27 31.27
CA ALA A 926 39.41 24.69 31.59
C ALA A 926 40.41 23.72 30.96
N ILE A 927 41.24 24.23 30.05
CA ILE A 927 42.42 23.55 29.52
C ILE A 927 43.48 23.55 30.63
N PRO A 928 44.00 22.41 31.10
CA PRO A 928 45.27 22.39 31.84
C PRO A 928 46.40 22.47 30.81
N GLY A 929 47.35 23.39 31.05
CA GLY A 929 48.51 23.61 30.20
C GLY A 929 49.52 22.46 30.15
#